data_AF-A0A419AAE4-F1
#
_entry.id   AF-A0A419AAE4-F1
#
_cell.length_a   1.000
_cell.length_b   1.000
_cell.length_c   1.000
_cell.angle_alpha   90.00
_cell.angle_beta   90.00
_cell.angle_gamma   90.00
#
_symmetry.space_group_name_H-M   'P 1'
#
loop_
_entity.id
_entity.type
_entity.pdbx_description
1 polymer ?
#
loop_
_entity_poly.entity_id
_entity_poly.type
_entity_poly.pdbx_seq_one_letter_code
_entity_poly.pdbx_strand_id
1 'polypeptide(L)'
;MTNRDISMTARQSAGFVPDLAFPVRRLLAGIGRSFRATRIAAPPQRITIVSFYTEGGYYEEKARELRARCDQLGMRHDIQPITFPDDISWSEICRAKVRFYRKMLLKHRSTIMWLDVDTTLLRNLDGLCSTSYDIGVFMRGFRFLPQENFSLYARRFHPGYLILNHTRQTLELLYECKRVEAETTGDFTDDYILEEAFRRTSARPRLMILSPNDIARPQDPEQPGAYFLHGDSGNVKEFRGKVLQHSPDIMRPESQKAVLLNLISDAARAGKRALVCEYYHAILSRDPEDHGSYHKLLEIAARIPGGRELQRALDRYRDNAHLFPYGLRFQLLSALADRDWPKADRLMAEIEATGHDAVISFAQSRMFRASLDRRAEEMGIADEARLRLFWWEQPYPGNLGDIVNPYIVEKLTGIPPQWAGRGQGLCAIGSVIKYAREGTGVWGSGTPNSDDQLAPGARYHAVRGPLTRDLVLQGGGTCPEVYGDPAWLLPILYPRRRAATRKTGLILHFTHEELASEVAPEIRRINIRRLGYDQIEAFLDEMLDCERIVSSSLHGVIIAQAYGIPACLATVRSSATQIHGDGIKFDDYYRSIGHERAPEPVDLSAIARLDDAAADGLDFLLAKQRIDIVGLLDAAPFALAPGIRQKAVDWMAGVEPARPISWLRAV
;
A
#
# COMPACT_ATOMS: atom_id res chain seq x y z
N MET A 1 17.72 -17.53 -36.44
CA MET A 1 18.85 -18.10 -37.20
C MET A 1 20.05 -17.22 -36.87
N THR A 2 21.14 -17.63 -36.24
CA THR A 2 21.73 -18.95 -35.94
C THR A 2 22.57 -18.85 -34.66
N ASN A 3 22.68 -19.99 -33.99
CA ASN A 3 23.42 -20.29 -32.76
C ASN A 3 24.86 -20.74 -33.09
N ARG A 4 25.71 -20.89 -32.05
CA ARG A 4 27.06 -21.53 -31.95
C ARG A 4 28.25 -20.56 -31.93
N ASP A 5 29.29 -20.72 -31.10
CA ASP A 5 29.62 -21.71 -30.07
C ASP A 5 30.72 -21.16 -29.12
N ILE A 6 30.84 -21.88 -28.01
CA ILE A 6 31.67 -21.76 -26.80
C ILE A 6 33.19 -21.74 -27.03
N SER A 7 33.95 -20.96 -26.23
CA SER A 7 35.21 -21.46 -25.61
C SER A 7 35.62 -20.68 -24.35
N MET A 8 35.97 -21.42 -23.31
CA MET A 8 36.60 -20.98 -22.06
C MET A 8 38.08 -20.61 -22.29
N THR A 9 38.62 -19.64 -21.57
CA THR A 9 39.63 -19.84 -20.51
C THR A 9 40.19 -18.51 -19.99
N ALA A 10 40.48 -18.52 -18.69
CA ALA A 10 41.00 -17.43 -17.89
C ALA A 10 42.44 -17.04 -18.24
N ARG A 11 42.77 -15.75 -18.09
CA ARG A 11 43.91 -15.29 -17.28
C ARG A 11 43.86 -13.78 -17.02
N GLN A 12 44.17 -13.48 -15.76
CA GLN A 12 44.27 -12.18 -15.12
C GLN A 12 45.45 -11.35 -15.64
N SER A 13 45.37 -10.02 -15.49
CA SER A 13 46.54 -9.20 -15.16
C SER A 13 46.13 -7.90 -14.44
N ALA A 14 46.53 -7.79 -13.19
CA ALA A 14 46.80 -6.53 -12.50
C ALA A 14 48.02 -6.80 -11.59
N GLY A 15 49.14 -6.13 -11.87
CA GLY A 15 50.39 -6.21 -11.08
C GLY A 15 50.23 -5.56 -9.70
N PHE A 16 50.85 -6.04 -8.61
CA PHE A 16 52.30 -6.12 -8.28
C PHE A 16 52.97 -4.73 -8.29
N VAL A 17 53.70 -4.24 -7.28
CA VAL A 17 54.52 -4.74 -6.12
C VAL A 17 54.65 -3.53 -5.11
N PRO A 18 55.53 -3.42 -4.07
CA PRO A 18 56.46 -4.34 -3.35
C PRO A 18 56.33 -4.30 -1.79
N ASP A 19 56.51 -5.43 -1.08
CA ASP A 19 57.75 -5.97 -0.45
C ASP A 19 58.35 -5.21 0.76
N LEU A 20 58.48 -5.94 1.88
CA LEU A 20 59.63 -5.88 2.80
C LEU A 20 59.63 -7.11 3.71
N ALA A 21 60.64 -7.96 3.55
CA ALA A 21 60.89 -9.19 4.31
C ALA A 21 62.00 -9.00 5.35
N PHE A 22 61.98 -9.76 6.45
CA PHE A 22 63.11 -10.49 7.06
C PHE A 22 62.65 -11.27 8.34
N PRO A 23 63.42 -12.26 8.85
CA PRO A 23 62.87 -13.54 9.33
C PRO A 23 63.27 -13.86 10.78
N VAL A 24 62.55 -14.77 11.48
CA VAL A 24 63.03 -15.29 12.78
C VAL A 24 62.82 -16.81 12.90
N ARG A 25 63.94 -17.48 13.20
CA ARG A 25 64.09 -18.90 13.57
C ARG A 25 63.56 -19.19 14.98
N ARG A 26 63.11 -20.44 15.16
CA ARG A 26 63.15 -21.28 16.38
C ARG A 26 63.78 -20.65 17.64
N LEU A 27 62.97 -20.53 18.69
CA LEU A 27 63.28 -21.01 20.05
C LEU A 27 62.01 -20.95 20.89
N LEU A 28 61.63 -22.05 21.54
CA LEU A 28 60.98 -22.14 22.86
C LEU A 28 60.46 -23.58 23.02
N ALA A 29 61.38 -24.45 23.41
CA ALA A 29 61.05 -25.67 24.15
C ALA A 29 60.95 -25.27 25.62
N GLY A 30 59.86 -25.67 26.29
CA GLY A 30 59.78 -25.60 27.75
C GLY A 30 58.40 -25.23 28.27
N ILE A 31 57.79 -26.18 28.99
CA ILE A 31 56.64 -26.03 29.90
C ILE A 31 55.27 -25.96 29.22
N GLY A 32 54.84 -27.11 28.69
CA GLY A 32 53.43 -27.42 28.45
C GLY A 32 53.05 -28.68 29.20
N ARG A 33 52.64 -28.55 30.48
CA ARG A 33 51.92 -29.63 31.17
C ARG A 33 50.61 -29.85 30.40
N SER A 34 50.53 -30.98 29.72
CA SER A 34 49.32 -31.50 29.09
C SER A 34 48.22 -31.67 30.14
N PHE A 35 47.28 -30.72 30.20
CA PHE A 35 45.92 -31.03 30.60
C PHE A 35 45.19 -31.57 29.36
N ARG A 36 45.24 -32.89 29.15
CA ARG A 36 44.20 -33.56 28.37
C ARG A 36 42.92 -33.45 29.18
N ALA A 37 42.13 -32.41 28.91
CA ALA A 37 40.72 -32.45 29.25
C ALA A 37 40.11 -33.59 28.44
N THR A 38 39.83 -34.70 29.11
CA THR A 38 38.96 -35.76 28.60
C THR A 38 37.64 -35.09 28.25
N ARG A 39 37.39 -34.82 26.96
CA ARG A 39 36.04 -34.49 26.49
C ARG A 39 35.21 -35.73 26.78
N ILE A 40 34.46 -35.70 27.86
CA ILE A 40 33.33 -36.60 28.06
C ILE A 40 32.45 -36.37 26.84
N ALA A 41 32.40 -37.35 25.93
CA ALA A 41 31.50 -37.29 24.80
C ALA A 41 30.08 -37.08 25.38
N ALA A 42 29.38 -36.05 24.90
CA ALA A 42 27.98 -35.89 25.26
C ALA A 42 27.26 -37.21 24.96
N PRO A 43 26.37 -37.69 25.85
CA PRO A 43 25.66 -38.93 25.62
C PRO A 43 24.98 -38.87 24.24
N PRO A 44 24.97 -39.97 23.46
CA PRO A 44 24.36 -39.97 22.14
C PRO A 44 22.90 -39.50 22.28
N GLN A 45 22.54 -38.47 21.51
CA GLN A 45 21.16 -38.01 21.49
C GLN A 45 20.29 -39.14 20.93
N ARG A 46 19.22 -39.48 21.65
CA ARG A 46 18.32 -40.58 21.30
C ARG A 46 16.94 -40.05 20.98
N ILE A 47 16.25 -40.72 20.06
CA ILE A 47 14.87 -40.43 19.70
C ILE A 47 13.94 -41.29 20.56
N THR A 48 12.92 -40.68 21.16
CA THR A 48 11.83 -41.41 21.80
C THR A 48 10.66 -41.58 20.82
N ILE A 49 10.33 -42.81 20.47
CA ILE A 49 9.13 -43.14 19.68
C ILE A 49 7.90 -42.89 20.54
N VAL A 50 6.94 -42.12 20.04
CA VAL A 50 5.70 -41.84 20.74
C VAL A 50 4.51 -42.14 19.83
N SER A 51 3.49 -42.76 20.41
CA SER A 51 2.24 -43.08 19.72
C SER A 51 1.12 -43.29 20.74
N PHE A 52 -0.12 -43.38 20.27
CA PHE A 52 -1.24 -43.81 21.10
C PHE A 52 -2.06 -44.89 20.41
N TYR A 53 -2.87 -45.61 21.20
CA TYR A 53 -3.82 -46.60 20.72
C TYR A 53 -5.09 -46.61 21.58
N THR A 54 -6.19 -47.11 21.01
CA THR A 54 -7.43 -47.42 21.73
C THR A 54 -7.38 -48.86 22.26
N GLU A 55 -7.82 -49.07 23.50
CA GLU A 55 -7.85 -50.41 24.14
C GLU A 55 -8.92 -51.32 23.53
N GLY A 56 -8.71 -52.63 23.58
CA GLY A 56 -9.72 -53.64 23.24
C GLY A 56 -9.81 -54.04 21.77
N GLY A 57 -8.74 -53.90 20.97
CA GLY A 57 -8.81 -54.29 19.55
C GLY A 57 -7.49 -54.19 18.76
N TYR A 58 -7.63 -54.01 17.44
CA TYR A 58 -6.52 -54.00 16.46
C TYR A 58 -5.36 -53.05 16.82
N TYR A 59 -5.67 -51.82 17.24
CA TYR A 59 -4.63 -50.83 17.55
C TYR A 59 -3.84 -51.16 18.82
N GLU A 60 -4.41 -51.90 19.77
CA GLU A 60 -3.69 -52.39 20.95
C GLU A 60 -2.71 -53.51 20.59
N GLU A 61 -3.07 -54.38 19.64
CA GLU A 61 -2.13 -55.36 19.08
C GLU A 61 -0.98 -54.66 18.36
N LYS A 62 -1.28 -53.68 17.49
CA LYS A 62 -0.24 -52.88 16.82
C LYS A 62 0.66 -52.11 17.77
N ALA A 63 0.11 -51.59 18.86
CA ALA A 63 0.92 -50.97 19.92
C ALA A 63 1.89 -51.96 20.56
N ARG A 64 1.45 -53.20 20.82
CA ARG A 64 2.32 -54.27 21.35
C ARG A 64 3.42 -54.63 20.35
N GLU A 65 3.10 -54.78 19.07
CA GLU A 65 4.08 -55.02 18.01
C GLU A 65 5.12 -53.88 17.92
N LEU A 66 4.67 -52.62 17.90
CA LEU A 66 5.56 -51.47 17.81
C LEU A 66 6.49 -51.35 19.03
N ARG A 67 5.98 -51.60 20.25
CA ARG A 67 6.81 -51.65 21.47
C ARG A 67 7.88 -52.74 21.38
N ALA A 68 7.50 -53.96 20.99
CA ALA A 68 8.44 -55.08 20.84
C ALA A 68 9.53 -54.77 19.80
N ARG A 69 9.17 -54.11 18.69
CA ARG A 69 10.13 -53.67 17.69
C ARG A 69 11.06 -52.57 18.20
N CYS A 70 10.55 -51.61 18.98
CA CYS A 70 11.38 -50.61 19.63
C CYS A 70 12.41 -51.26 20.58
N ASP A 71 11.98 -52.22 21.40
CA ASP A 71 12.84 -52.95 22.32
C ASP A 71 13.93 -53.73 21.58
N GLN A 72 13.57 -54.44 20.50
CA GLN A 72 14.50 -55.17 19.65
C GLN A 72 15.56 -54.27 19.01
N LEU A 73 15.18 -53.05 18.63
CA LEU A 73 16.07 -52.06 17.98
C LEU A 73 16.81 -51.17 18.98
N GLY A 74 16.59 -51.35 20.29
CA GLY A 74 17.17 -50.53 21.36
C GLY A 74 16.65 -49.09 21.40
N MET A 75 15.47 -48.84 20.84
CA MET A 75 14.84 -47.53 20.78
C MET A 75 14.08 -47.22 22.08
N ARG A 76 14.10 -45.95 22.49
CA ARG A 76 13.20 -45.48 23.56
C ARG A 76 11.80 -45.37 23.01
N HIS A 77 10.79 -45.78 23.77
CA HIS A 77 9.38 -45.61 23.39
C HIS A 77 8.51 -45.16 24.58
N ASP A 78 7.48 -44.40 24.26
CA ASP A 78 6.42 -43.97 25.17
C ASP A 78 5.09 -44.00 24.40
N ILE A 79 4.53 -45.21 24.31
CA ILE A 79 3.30 -45.51 23.57
C ILE A 79 2.20 -45.72 24.60
N GLN A 80 1.15 -44.89 24.62
CA GLN A 80 0.15 -44.88 25.70
C GLN A 80 -1.27 -45.22 25.21
N PRO A 81 -2.09 -45.92 26.00
CA PRO A 81 -3.51 -46.04 25.70
C PRO A 81 -4.21 -44.68 25.81
N ILE A 82 -5.25 -44.47 25.00
CA ILE A 82 -6.16 -43.34 25.10
C ILE A 82 -7.60 -43.83 25.00
N THR A 83 -8.47 -43.30 25.84
CA THR A 83 -9.91 -43.59 25.83
C THR A 83 -10.64 -42.43 25.18
N PHE A 84 -11.55 -42.76 24.29
CA PHE A 84 -12.46 -41.80 23.65
C PHE A 84 -13.91 -42.19 23.96
N PRO A 85 -14.87 -41.25 23.90
CA PRO A 85 -16.30 -41.56 23.95
C PRO A 85 -16.70 -42.53 22.82
N ASP A 86 -17.74 -43.35 23.05
CA ASP A 86 -18.21 -44.37 22.11
C ASP A 86 -18.72 -43.79 20.77
N ASP A 87 -19.09 -42.51 20.75
CA ASP A 87 -19.61 -41.78 19.59
C ASP A 87 -18.56 -40.91 18.86
N ILE A 88 -17.27 -41.06 19.19
CA ILE A 88 -16.22 -40.21 18.63
C ILE A 88 -16.06 -40.40 17.11
N SER A 89 -15.86 -39.29 16.39
CA SER A 89 -15.59 -39.37 14.95
C SER A 89 -14.14 -39.79 14.64
N TRP A 90 -13.92 -40.40 13.47
CA TRP A 90 -12.57 -40.75 13.00
C TRP A 90 -11.65 -39.53 12.87
N SER A 91 -12.21 -38.39 12.45
CA SER A 91 -11.48 -37.12 12.37
C SER A 91 -11.08 -36.59 13.74
N GLU A 92 -11.91 -36.76 14.77
CA GLU A 92 -11.57 -36.42 16.16
C GLU A 92 -10.42 -37.26 16.71
N ILE A 93 -10.41 -38.56 16.41
CA ILE A 93 -9.29 -39.44 16.73
C ILE A 93 -8.01 -38.94 16.02
N CYS A 94 -8.10 -38.55 14.75
CA CYS A 94 -6.94 -38.00 14.03
C CYS A 94 -6.43 -36.71 14.69
N ARG A 95 -7.33 -35.77 15.05
CA ARG A 95 -6.96 -34.51 15.72
C ARG A 95 -6.25 -34.73 17.06
N ALA A 96 -6.58 -35.80 17.78
CA ALA A 96 -5.94 -36.13 19.06
C ALA A 96 -4.42 -36.33 18.94
N LYS A 97 -3.90 -36.70 17.76
CA LYS A 97 -2.45 -36.84 17.50
C LYS A 97 -1.69 -35.56 17.82
N VAL A 98 -2.22 -34.41 17.39
CA VAL A 98 -1.63 -33.08 17.61
C VAL A 98 -1.45 -32.78 19.09
N ARG A 99 -2.49 -33.07 19.87
CA ARG A 99 -2.48 -32.89 21.33
C ARG A 99 -1.49 -33.85 21.98
N PHE A 100 -1.42 -35.08 21.48
CA PHE A 100 -0.60 -36.14 22.04
C PHE A 100 0.90 -35.89 21.86
N TYR A 101 1.39 -35.67 20.64
CA TYR A 101 2.83 -35.44 20.45
C TYR A 101 3.29 -34.11 21.07
N ARG A 102 2.40 -33.11 21.20
CA ARG A 102 2.69 -31.90 21.99
C ARG A 102 2.86 -32.20 23.47
N LYS A 103 1.97 -33.01 24.07
CA LYS A 103 2.09 -33.49 25.45
C LYS A 103 3.40 -34.25 25.64
N MET A 104 3.75 -35.15 24.72
CA MET A 104 4.96 -35.95 24.80
C MET A 104 6.24 -35.12 24.64
N LEU A 105 6.25 -34.13 23.74
CA LEU A 105 7.40 -33.25 23.57
C LEU A 105 7.69 -32.47 24.87
N LEU A 106 6.64 -31.98 25.54
CA LEU A 106 6.76 -31.28 26.83
C LEU A 106 7.16 -32.22 27.98
N LYS A 107 6.70 -33.48 27.96
CA LYS A 107 7.06 -34.51 28.95
C LYS A 107 8.54 -34.88 28.86
N HIS A 108 9.01 -35.23 27.66
CA HIS A 108 10.36 -35.76 27.46
C HIS A 108 11.43 -34.68 27.38
N ARG A 109 11.08 -33.48 26.90
CA ARG A 109 12.02 -32.36 26.66
C ARG A 109 13.25 -32.78 25.84
N SER A 110 13.05 -33.74 24.93
CA SER A 110 14.05 -34.28 24.02
C SER A 110 13.44 -34.50 22.64
N THR A 111 14.23 -34.97 21.67
CA THR A 111 13.71 -35.38 20.36
C THR A 111 12.73 -36.54 20.52
N ILE A 112 11.53 -36.37 19.96
CA ILE A 112 10.53 -37.43 19.86
C ILE A 112 10.24 -37.72 18.38
N MET A 113 9.73 -38.90 18.09
CA MET A 113 9.11 -39.18 16.80
C MET A 113 7.69 -39.70 17.00
N TRP A 114 6.71 -38.95 16.48
CA TRP A 114 5.37 -39.47 16.28
C TRP A 114 5.39 -40.48 15.14
N LEU A 115 4.85 -41.67 15.43
CA LEU A 115 4.54 -42.70 14.45
C LEU A 115 3.08 -43.12 14.62
N ASP A 116 2.35 -43.25 13.51
CA ASP A 116 1.07 -43.95 13.54
C ASP A 116 1.30 -45.39 14.02
N VAL A 117 0.45 -45.87 14.93
CA VAL A 117 0.73 -47.08 15.73
C VAL A 117 0.79 -48.37 14.90
N ASP A 118 0.17 -48.35 13.72
CA ASP A 118 0.16 -49.43 12.72
C ASP A 118 1.42 -49.44 11.82
N THR A 119 2.36 -48.51 12.03
CA THR A 119 3.66 -48.50 11.35
C THR A 119 4.60 -49.54 11.95
N THR A 120 5.30 -50.28 11.10
CA THR A 120 6.38 -51.18 11.54
C THR A 120 7.74 -50.48 11.44
N LEU A 121 8.50 -50.49 12.54
CA LEU A 121 9.87 -49.97 12.58
C LEU A 121 10.88 -51.05 12.12
N LEU A 122 11.67 -50.72 11.09
CA LEU A 122 12.64 -51.63 10.47
C LEU A 122 14.06 -51.44 11.04
N ARG A 123 14.42 -50.22 11.44
CA ARG A 123 15.78 -49.85 11.86
C ARG A 123 15.78 -48.86 13.02
N ASN A 124 16.91 -48.80 13.73
CA ASN A 124 17.13 -47.79 14.77
C ASN A 124 17.24 -46.39 14.13
N LEU A 125 16.58 -45.40 14.73
CA LEU A 125 16.45 -44.04 14.20
C LEU A 125 17.40 -43.02 14.85
N ASP A 126 18.19 -43.40 15.86
CA ASP A 126 19.04 -42.45 16.60
C ASP A 126 20.03 -41.73 15.69
N GLY A 127 20.42 -42.34 14.55
CA GLY A 127 21.23 -41.70 13.53
C GLY A 127 20.57 -40.50 12.81
N LEU A 128 19.24 -40.38 12.89
CA LEU A 128 18.51 -39.21 12.40
C LEU A 128 18.54 -38.06 13.40
N CYS A 129 18.92 -38.29 14.67
CA CYS A 129 18.93 -37.25 15.69
C CYS A 129 20.00 -36.19 15.37
N SER A 130 19.56 -34.94 15.24
CA SER A 130 20.45 -33.82 14.92
C SER A 130 19.86 -32.49 15.39
N THR A 131 20.72 -31.55 15.75
CA THR A 131 20.34 -30.16 16.06
C THR A 131 20.26 -29.28 14.80
N SER A 132 20.48 -29.84 13.60
CA SER A 132 20.45 -29.10 12.32
C SER A 132 19.05 -28.78 11.82
N TYR A 133 18.03 -29.47 12.32
CA TYR A 133 16.62 -29.25 12.01
C TYR A 133 15.80 -29.12 13.30
N ASP A 134 14.58 -28.61 13.18
CA ASP A 134 13.63 -28.52 14.28
C ASP A 134 12.54 -29.60 14.13
N ILE A 135 12.15 -29.87 12.88
CA ILE A 135 11.11 -30.85 12.53
C ILE A 135 11.57 -31.73 11.36
N GLY A 136 11.38 -33.03 11.46
CA GLY A 136 11.54 -33.99 10.35
C GLY A 136 10.18 -34.47 9.84
N VAL A 137 9.95 -34.42 8.53
CA VAL A 137 8.67 -34.75 7.89
C VAL A 137 8.86 -35.53 6.60
N PHE A 138 7.86 -36.31 6.20
CA PHE A 138 7.73 -36.79 4.83
C PHE A 138 6.87 -35.84 4.00
N MET A 139 7.19 -35.72 2.71
CA MET A 139 6.26 -35.17 1.72
C MET A 139 5.02 -36.06 1.61
N ARG A 140 3.85 -35.46 1.39
CA ARG A 140 2.60 -36.22 1.24
C ARG A 140 2.72 -37.24 0.10
N GLY A 141 2.28 -38.47 0.35
CA GLY A 141 2.40 -39.57 -0.60
C GLY A 141 3.84 -40.11 -0.78
N PHE A 142 4.77 -39.72 0.09
CA PHE A 142 6.18 -40.15 0.07
C PHE A 142 6.88 -39.79 -1.24
N ARG A 143 6.63 -38.58 -1.74
CA ARG A 143 7.17 -38.09 -3.01
C ARG A 143 8.56 -37.48 -2.86
N PHE A 144 9.34 -37.56 -3.93
CA PHE A 144 10.63 -36.87 -4.01
C PHE A 144 10.42 -35.37 -4.29
N LEU A 145 11.09 -34.50 -3.54
CA LEU A 145 10.83 -33.05 -3.54
C LEU A 145 10.82 -32.39 -4.94
N PRO A 146 11.77 -32.68 -5.86
CA PRO A 146 11.75 -32.14 -7.23
C PRO A 146 10.55 -32.53 -8.10
N GLN A 147 9.81 -33.57 -7.71
CA GLN A 147 8.62 -34.02 -8.43
C GLN A 147 7.33 -33.37 -7.87
N GLU A 148 7.44 -32.58 -6.81
CA GLU A 148 6.27 -31.99 -6.16
C GLU A 148 5.88 -30.65 -6.79
N ASN A 149 4.59 -30.50 -7.07
CA ASN A 149 4.00 -29.24 -7.51
C ASN A 149 3.12 -28.65 -6.41
N PHE A 150 3.69 -27.73 -5.65
CA PHE A 150 3.01 -27.08 -4.53
C PHE A 150 1.75 -26.30 -4.93
N SER A 151 1.57 -25.97 -6.20
CA SER A 151 0.39 -25.27 -6.70
C SER A 151 -0.81 -26.19 -6.97
N LEU A 152 -0.55 -27.48 -7.22
CA LEU A 152 -1.57 -28.48 -7.55
C LEU A 152 -2.09 -29.22 -6.32
N TYR A 153 -1.33 -29.22 -5.22
CA TYR A 153 -1.67 -29.98 -4.02
C TYR A 153 -1.99 -29.06 -2.84
N ALA A 154 -3.10 -29.38 -2.20
CA ALA A 154 -3.65 -28.66 -1.07
C ALA A 154 -2.84 -28.83 0.24
N ARG A 155 -2.17 -29.97 0.42
CA ARG A 155 -1.44 -30.34 1.65
C ARG A 155 -0.07 -30.92 1.33
N ARG A 156 0.95 -30.48 2.05
CA ARG A 156 2.36 -30.71 1.70
C ARG A 156 3.00 -31.88 2.44
N PHE A 157 2.66 -32.07 3.72
CA PHE A 157 3.33 -33.04 4.59
C PHE A 157 2.45 -34.23 4.98
N HIS A 158 3.09 -35.38 5.20
CA HIS A 158 2.43 -36.57 5.72
C HIS A 158 2.33 -36.50 7.26
N PRO A 159 1.15 -36.72 7.86
CA PRO A 159 0.98 -36.51 9.30
C PRO A 159 1.46 -37.68 10.17
N GLY A 160 1.53 -38.89 9.61
CA GLY A 160 1.86 -40.12 10.37
C GLY A 160 3.33 -40.31 10.76
N TYR A 161 4.23 -39.41 10.35
CA TYR A 161 5.68 -39.53 10.55
C TYR A 161 6.26 -38.15 10.85
N LEU A 162 6.43 -37.80 12.12
CA LEU A 162 6.91 -36.48 12.54
C LEU A 162 8.02 -36.61 13.56
N ILE A 163 9.23 -36.19 13.20
CA ILE A 163 10.32 -36.01 14.17
C ILE A 163 10.20 -34.58 14.71
N LEU A 164 10.19 -34.43 16.03
CA LEU A 164 10.01 -33.15 16.70
C LEU A 164 11.14 -32.95 17.71
N ASN A 165 12.04 -32.00 17.43
CA ASN A 165 13.04 -31.56 18.40
C ASN A 165 12.41 -30.60 19.40
N HIS A 166 12.82 -30.68 20.67
CA HIS A 166 12.39 -29.75 21.72
C HIS A 166 13.09 -28.40 21.56
N THR A 167 12.67 -27.62 20.56
CA THR A 167 13.15 -26.28 20.26
C THR A 167 12.03 -25.26 20.39
N ARG A 168 12.39 -23.98 20.52
CA ARG A 168 11.43 -22.89 20.56
C ARG A 168 10.53 -22.88 19.32
N GLN A 169 11.12 -23.09 18.14
CA GLN A 169 10.42 -23.09 16.86
C GLN A 169 9.40 -24.23 16.76
N THR A 170 9.76 -25.44 17.21
CA THR A 170 8.81 -26.55 17.27
C THR A 170 7.67 -26.24 18.23
N LEU A 171 7.95 -25.72 19.42
CA LEU A 171 6.92 -25.37 20.40
C LEU A 171 5.96 -24.28 19.89
N GLU A 172 6.47 -23.27 19.19
CA GLU A 172 5.64 -22.22 18.57
C GLU A 172 4.76 -22.78 17.44
N LEU A 173 5.27 -23.67 16.58
CA LEU A 173 4.42 -24.35 15.58
C LEU A 173 3.32 -25.18 16.27
N LEU A 174 3.65 -25.93 17.31
CA LEU A 174 2.66 -26.74 18.04
C LEU A 174 1.62 -25.89 18.78
N TYR A 175 1.99 -24.66 19.16
CA TYR A 175 1.05 -23.68 19.67
C TYR A 175 0.10 -23.18 18.58
N GLU A 176 0.60 -22.90 17.38
CA GLU A 176 -0.25 -22.57 16.23
C GLU A 176 -1.17 -23.73 15.82
N CYS A 177 -0.71 -24.98 15.88
CA CYS A 177 -1.58 -26.14 15.68
C CYS A 177 -2.76 -26.16 16.68
N LYS A 178 -2.51 -25.82 17.95
CA LYS A 178 -3.57 -25.71 18.98
C LYS A 178 -4.57 -24.60 18.63
N ARG A 179 -4.09 -23.47 18.11
CA ARG A 179 -4.95 -22.35 17.70
C ARG A 179 -5.82 -22.72 16.50
N VAL A 180 -5.23 -23.29 15.46
CA VAL A 180 -5.96 -23.76 14.29
C VAL A 180 -7.05 -24.74 14.69
N GLU A 181 -6.75 -25.70 15.57
CA GLU A 181 -7.74 -26.65 16.05
C GLU A 181 -8.92 -25.97 16.78
N ALA A 182 -8.65 -24.91 17.56
CA ALA A 182 -9.69 -24.18 18.31
C ALA A 182 -10.50 -23.20 17.44
N GLU A 183 -9.87 -22.59 16.44
CA GLU A 183 -10.47 -21.55 15.58
C GLU A 183 -11.22 -22.15 14.38
N THR A 184 -10.88 -23.37 13.96
CA THR A 184 -11.46 -24.01 12.76
C THR A 184 -12.80 -24.69 13.10
N THR A 185 -13.84 -24.37 12.34
CA THR A 185 -15.16 -24.99 12.46
C THR A 185 -15.37 -26.07 11.39
N GLY A 186 -16.21 -27.07 11.69
CA GLY A 186 -16.50 -28.19 10.79
C GLY A 186 -15.64 -29.44 11.05
N ASP A 187 -15.73 -30.41 10.15
CA ASP A 187 -15.06 -31.70 10.28
C ASP A 187 -13.69 -31.71 9.57
N PHE A 188 -12.58 -31.94 10.28
CA PHE A 188 -11.21 -31.87 9.74
C PHE A 188 -10.22 -32.74 10.53
N THR A 189 -9.06 -33.00 9.92
CA THR A 189 -8.04 -33.95 10.40
C THR A 189 -6.74 -33.27 10.84
N ASP A 190 -5.84 -34.05 11.43
CA ASP A 190 -4.49 -33.65 11.84
C ASP A 190 -3.64 -33.03 10.72
N ASP A 191 -3.68 -33.57 9.50
CA ASP A 191 -2.95 -33.02 8.36
C ASP A 191 -3.48 -31.64 7.93
N TYR A 192 -4.78 -31.37 8.10
CA TYR A 192 -5.33 -30.02 7.92
C TYR A 192 -4.75 -29.05 8.95
N ILE A 193 -4.73 -29.45 10.22
CA ILE A 193 -4.18 -28.64 11.32
C ILE A 193 -2.70 -28.31 11.04
N LEU A 194 -1.92 -29.32 10.67
CA LEU A 194 -0.49 -29.16 10.42
C LEU A 194 -0.23 -28.22 9.24
N GLU A 195 -0.91 -28.41 8.11
CA GLU A 195 -0.75 -27.55 6.93
C GLU A 195 -1.10 -26.09 7.24
N GLU A 196 -2.19 -25.86 7.97
CA GLU A 196 -2.64 -24.52 8.30
C GLU A 196 -1.74 -23.84 9.34
N ALA A 197 -1.22 -24.60 10.31
CA ALA A 197 -0.21 -24.09 11.23
C ALA A 197 1.07 -23.68 10.50
N PHE A 198 1.51 -24.44 9.49
CA PHE A 198 2.65 -24.05 8.64
C PHE A 198 2.37 -22.79 7.80
N ARG A 199 1.13 -22.56 7.37
CA ARG A 199 0.74 -21.34 6.64
C ARG A 199 0.69 -20.10 7.52
N ARG A 200 0.36 -20.25 8.81
CA ARG A 200 0.17 -19.15 9.77
C ARG A 200 1.41 -18.83 10.59
N THR A 201 2.27 -19.80 10.84
CA THR A 201 3.38 -19.63 11.80
C THR A 201 4.42 -18.62 11.35
N SER A 202 4.86 -17.77 12.29
CA SER A 202 6.03 -16.89 12.13
C SER A 202 7.32 -17.53 12.64
N ALA A 203 7.26 -18.73 13.24
CA ALA A 203 8.38 -19.40 13.90
C ALA A 203 9.46 -19.91 12.94
N ARG A 204 9.11 -20.12 11.66
CA ARG A 204 10.01 -20.57 10.57
C ARG A 204 10.92 -21.74 10.99
N PRO A 205 10.35 -22.91 11.39
CA PRO A 205 11.15 -24.06 11.82
C PRO A 205 12.02 -24.59 10.67
N ARG A 206 13.23 -25.04 11.00
CA ARG A 206 14.11 -25.75 10.05
C ARG A 206 13.56 -27.15 9.80
N LEU A 207 13.43 -27.52 8.53
CA LEU A 207 12.84 -28.79 8.12
C LEU A 207 13.91 -29.77 7.63
N MET A 208 13.82 -31.01 8.10
CA MET A 208 14.41 -32.17 7.44
C MET A 208 13.32 -32.89 6.65
N ILE A 209 13.50 -33.00 5.33
CA ILE A 209 12.60 -33.78 4.49
C ILE A 209 13.15 -35.20 4.37
N LEU A 210 12.38 -36.18 4.86
CA LEU A 210 12.72 -37.59 4.76
C LEU A 210 12.58 -38.08 3.32
N SER A 211 13.49 -38.96 2.91
CA SER A 211 13.58 -39.48 1.54
C SER A 211 12.51 -40.55 1.29
N PRO A 212 11.93 -40.66 0.09
CA PRO A 212 11.07 -41.80 -0.27
C PRO A 212 11.73 -43.17 -0.01
N ASN A 213 13.07 -43.25 -0.03
CA ASN A 213 13.81 -44.48 0.27
C ASN A 213 13.84 -44.84 1.77
N ASP A 214 13.41 -43.93 2.65
CA ASP A 214 13.33 -44.14 4.09
C ASP A 214 12.07 -44.93 4.48
N ILE A 215 11.15 -45.19 3.54
CA ILE A 215 9.88 -45.87 3.76
C ILE A 215 9.58 -46.91 2.68
N ALA A 216 9.21 -48.11 3.10
CA ALA A 216 8.71 -49.18 2.24
C ALA A 216 7.19 -49.34 2.42
N ARG A 217 6.49 -49.78 1.38
CA ARG A 217 5.10 -50.24 1.44
C ARG A 217 5.05 -51.77 1.31
N PRO A 218 3.99 -52.45 1.79
CA PRO A 218 3.88 -53.91 1.73
C PRO A 218 4.04 -54.50 0.31
N GLN A 219 3.68 -53.74 -0.72
CA GLN A 219 3.77 -54.10 -2.13
C GLN A 219 5.09 -53.72 -2.82
N ASP A 220 5.97 -52.97 -2.13
CA ASP A 220 7.23 -52.53 -2.72
C ASP A 220 8.28 -53.66 -2.69
N PRO A 221 9.22 -53.71 -3.66
CA PRO A 221 10.40 -54.56 -3.55
C PRO A 221 11.15 -54.29 -2.25
N GLU A 222 11.88 -55.29 -1.71
CA GLU A 222 12.68 -55.08 -0.49
C GLU A 222 13.55 -53.81 -0.61
N GLN A 223 13.40 -52.91 0.36
CA GLN A 223 14.19 -51.69 0.46
C GLN A 223 15.08 -51.77 1.71
N PRO A 224 16.32 -52.29 1.60
CA PRO A 224 17.21 -52.49 2.75
C PRO A 224 17.55 -51.19 3.49
N GLY A 225 17.39 -50.04 2.82
CA GLY A 225 17.63 -48.71 3.36
C GLY A 225 16.50 -48.18 4.24
N ALA A 226 15.28 -48.70 4.12
CA ALA A 226 14.09 -48.12 4.75
C ALA A 226 14.12 -48.21 6.28
N TYR A 227 13.66 -47.14 6.92
CA TYR A 227 13.46 -47.08 8.36
C TYR A 227 12.07 -47.57 8.76
N PHE A 228 11.09 -47.38 7.88
CA PHE A 228 9.67 -47.65 8.14
C PHE A 228 9.08 -48.60 7.11
N LEU A 229 8.20 -49.49 7.55
CA LEU A 229 7.22 -50.16 6.70
C LEU A 229 5.85 -49.54 7.01
N HIS A 230 5.25 -48.92 5.99
CA HIS A 230 3.99 -48.19 6.11
C HIS A 230 2.83 -49.13 6.44
N GLY A 231 2.02 -48.75 7.43
CA GLY A 231 0.73 -49.38 7.71
C GLY A 231 -0.38 -48.74 6.89
N ASP A 232 -1.08 -49.53 6.08
CA ASP A 232 -2.28 -49.06 5.38
C ASP A 232 -3.49 -49.20 6.32
N SER A 233 -3.78 -48.19 7.15
CA SER A 233 -5.06 -48.16 7.90
C SER A 233 -6.23 -47.98 6.91
N GLY A 234 -7.14 -48.97 6.87
CA GLY A 234 -8.17 -49.15 5.85
C GLY A 234 -9.23 -48.05 5.71
N ASN A 235 -9.30 -47.07 6.62
CA ASN A 235 -10.43 -46.12 6.67
C ASN A 235 -10.25 -44.88 5.78
N VAL A 236 -9.05 -44.58 5.28
CA VAL A 236 -8.78 -43.34 4.52
C VAL A 236 -9.60 -43.25 3.21
N LYS A 237 -9.90 -44.39 2.57
CA LYS A 237 -10.69 -44.42 1.33
C LYS A 237 -12.17 -44.08 1.55
N GLU A 238 -12.73 -44.42 2.71
CA GLU A 238 -14.16 -44.23 3.03
C GLU A 238 -14.53 -42.80 3.45
N PHE A 239 -13.54 -42.01 3.88
CA PHE A 239 -13.72 -40.63 4.36
C PHE A 239 -13.16 -39.57 3.40
N ARG A 240 -12.64 -39.99 2.24
CA ARG A 240 -12.18 -39.06 1.18
C ARG A 240 -13.35 -38.21 0.68
N GLY A 241 -13.29 -36.90 0.90
CA GLY A 241 -14.32 -35.94 0.50
C GLY A 241 -15.42 -35.66 1.54
N LYS A 242 -15.36 -36.28 2.74
CA LYS A 242 -16.32 -36.07 3.83
C LYS A 242 -15.84 -35.08 4.91
N VAL A 243 -14.56 -34.73 4.88
CA VAL A 243 -13.92 -33.78 5.80
C VAL A 243 -13.39 -32.57 5.02
N LEU A 244 -13.33 -31.41 5.66
CA LEU A 244 -12.82 -30.15 5.13
C LEU A 244 -11.43 -30.34 4.49
N GLN A 245 -11.23 -29.77 3.31
CA GLN A 245 -9.99 -29.80 2.54
C GLN A 245 -9.61 -28.39 2.11
N HIS A 246 -8.30 -28.11 1.99
CA HIS A 246 -7.84 -26.91 1.31
C HIS A 246 -8.03 -27.06 -0.20
N SER A 247 -8.29 -25.94 -0.89
CA SER A 247 -8.21 -25.88 -2.35
C SER A 247 -6.75 -25.73 -2.81
N PRO A 248 -6.35 -26.32 -3.95
CA PRO A 248 -5.04 -26.08 -4.54
C PRO A 248 -4.78 -24.61 -4.83
N ASP A 249 -3.53 -24.16 -4.72
CA ASP A 249 -3.16 -22.75 -4.93
C ASP A 249 -3.41 -22.28 -6.37
N ILE A 250 -3.42 -23.19 -7.35
CA ILE A 250 -3.80 -22.89 -8.75
C ILE A 250 -5.27 -22.48 -8.91
N MET A 251 -6.13 -22.87 -7.97
CA MET A 251 -7.56 -22.53 -8.00
C MET A 251 -7.86 -21.16 -7.38
N ARG A 252 -6.85 -20.48 -6.83
CA ARG A 252 -7.01 -19.13 -6.28
C ARG A 252 -7.27 -18.11 -7.41
N PRO A 253 -8.19 -17.15 -7.25
CA PRO A 253 -8.50 -16.14 -8.27
C PRO A 253 -7.26 -15.41 -8.80
N GLU A 254 -6.29 -15.11 -7.94
CA GLU A 254 -5.05 -14.40 -8.32
C GLU A 254 -4.18 -15.23 -9.25
N SER A 255 -4.03 -16.53 -8.95
CA SER A 255 -3.30 -17.50 -9.78
C SER A 255 -3.96 -17.65 -11.15
N GLN A 256 -5.30 -17.73 -11.18
CA GLN A 256 -6.06 -17.86 -12.43
C GLN A 256 -6.04 -16.57 -13.26
N LYS A 257 -6.10 -15.40 -12.61
CA LYS A 257 -5.98 -14.09 -13.25
C LYS A 257 -4.65 -13.96 -14.00
N ALA A 258 -3.54 -14.39 -13.42
CA ALA A 258 -2.24 -14.35 -14.09
C ALA A 258 -2.23 -15.16 -15.41
N VAL A 259 -2.85 -16.35 -15.41
CA VAL A 259 -2.99 -17.17 -16.63
C VAL A 259 -3.90 -16.49 -17.66
N LEU A 260 -5.04 -15.96 -17.23
CA LEU A 260 -5.98 -15.25 -18.10
C LEU A 260 -5.37 -13.99 -18.71
N LEU A 261 -4.54 -13.25 -17.96
CA LEU A 261 -3.81 -12.08 -18.47
C LEU A 261 -2.81 -12.46 -19.56
N ASN A 262 -2.13 -13.61 -19.45
CA ASN A 262 -1.29 -14.12 -20.53
C ASN A 262 -2.11 -14.47 -21.79
N LEU A 263 -3.25 -15.15 -21.62
CA LEU A 263 -4.16 -15.45 -22.72
C LEU A 263 -4.72 -14.18 -23.38
N ILE A 264 -5.03 -13.14 -22.59
CA ILE A 264 -5.41 -11.82 -23.09
C ILE A 264 -4.29 -11.22 -23.94
N SER A 265 -3.04 -11.29 -23.49
CA SER A 265 -1.88 -10.78 -24.24
C SER A 265 -1.74 -11.48 -25.60
N ASP A 266 -1.86 -12.81 -25.62
CA ASP A 266 -1.75 -13.60 -26.84
C ASP A 266 -2.92 -13.34 -27.80
N ALA A 267 -4.15 -13.28 -27.30
CA ALA A 267 -5.33 -12.93 -28.11
C ALA A 267 -5.25 -11.50 -28.66
N ALA A 268 -4.74 -10.54 -27.87
CA ALA A 268 -4.52 -9.18 -28.31
C ALA A 268 -3.46 -9.10 -29.42
N ARG A 269 -2.34 -9.82 -29.27
CA ARG A 269 -1.29 -9.92 -30.31
C ARG A 269 -1.82 -10.54 -31.60
N ALA A 270 -2.75 -11.49 -31.48
CA ALA A 270 -3.43 -12.11 -32.62
C ALA A 270 -4.59 -11.26 -33.18
N GLY A 271 -4.85 -10.05 -32.66
CA GLY A 271 -5.92 -9.16 -33.12
C GLY A 271 -7.35 -9.62 -32.77
N LYS A 272 -7.50 -10.64 -31.91
CA LYS A 272 -8.79 -11.26 -31.56
C LYS A 272 -9.50 -10.50 -30.45
N ARG A 273 -9.97 -9.28 -30.72
CA ARG A 273 -10.57 -8.37 -29.70
C ARG A 273 -11.79 -8.95 -28.97
N ALA A 274 -12.68 -9.68 -29.66
CA ALA A 274 -13.83 -10.31 -29.02
C ALA A 274 -13.40 -11.38 -27.99
N LEU A 275 -12.39 -12.18 -28.33
CA LEU A 275 -11.82 -13.18 -27.42
C LEU A 275 -11.13 -12.53 -26.20
N VAL A 276 -10.50 -11.37 -26.40
CA VAL A 276 -9.98 -10.58 -25.28
C VAL A 276 -11.10 -10.17 -24.31
N CYS A 277 -12.25 -9.71 -24.82
CA CYS A 277 -13.40 -9.40 -23.98
C CYS A 277 -13.92 -10.65 -23.22
N GLU A 278 -13.98 -11.81 -23.89
CA GLU A 278 -14.37 -13.07 -23.24
C GLU A 278 -13.43 -13.46 -22.09
N TYR A 279 -12.12 -13.28 -22.25
CA TYR A 279 -11.17 -13.53 -21.16
C TYR A 279 -11.29 -12.55 -20.01
N TYR A 280 -11.55 -11.26 -20.27
CA TYR A 280 -11.87 -10.32 -19.19
C TYR A 280 -13.17 -10.68 -18.47
N HIS A 281 -14.20 -11.12 -19.20
CA HIS A 281 -15.40 -11.67 -18.57
C HIS A 281 -15.09 -12.88 -17.69
N ALA A 282 -14.17 -13.74 -18.11
CA ALA A 282 -13.72 -14.90 -17.32
C ALA A 282 -12.98 -14.47 -16.04
N ILE A 283 -12.21 -13.38 -16.07
CA ILE A 283 -11.59 -12.78 -14.86
C ILE A 283 -12.70 -12.27 -13.93
N LEU A 284 -13.61 -11.44 -14.44
CA LEU A 284 -14.66 -10.79 -13.65
C LEU A 284 -15.70 -11.77 -13.09
N SER A 285 -15.91 -12.92 -13.73
CA SER A 285 -16.75 -14.00 -13.17
C SER A 285 -16.09 -14.72 -11.99
N ARG A 286 -14.76 -14.57 -11.79
CA ARG A 286 -14.00 -15.14 -10.68
C ARG A 286 -13.70 -14.11 -9.59
N ASP A 287 -13.52 -12.86 -10.01
CA ASP A 287 -13.28 -11.71 -9.15
C ASP A 287 -14.27 -10.59 -9.54
N PRO A 288 -15.50 -10.60 -9.00
CA PRO A 288 -16.55 -9.65 -9.35
C PRO A 288 -16.33 -8.25 -8.80
N GLU A 289 -15.23 -8.00 -8.08
CA GLU A 289 -14.86 -6.69 -7.50
C GLU A 289 -13.69 -6.02 -8.26
N ASP A 290 -13.09 -6.71 -9.25
CA ASP A 290 -11.96 -6.23 -10.05
C ASP A 290 -12.36 -5.13 -11.04
N HIS A 291 -12.63 -3.93 -10.52
CA HIS A 291 -12.96 -2.75 -11.32
C HIS A 291 -11.84 -2.38 -12.31
N GLY A 292 -10.59 -2.78 -12.05
CA GLY A 292 -9.45 -2.57 -12.94
C GLY A 292 -9.55 -3.36 -14.24
N SER A 293 -9.82 -4.66 -14.12
CA SER A 293 -10.15 -5.53 -15.27
C SER A 293 -11.42 -5.08 -15.98
N TYR A 294 -12.43 -4.64 -15.24
CA TYR A 294 -13.67 -4.16 -15.82
C TYR A 294 -13.47 -2.90 -16.67
N HIS A 295 -12.68 -1.94 -16.19
CA HIS A 295 -12.33 -0.77 -16.96
C HIS A 295 -11.62 -1.13 -18.28
N LYS A 296 -10.68 -2.09 -18.25
CA LYS A 296 -9.98 -2.57 -19.46
C LYS A 296 -10.92 -3.27 -20.43
N LEU A 297 -11.87 -4.06 -19.94
CA LEU A 297 -12.93 -4.64 -20.76
C LEU A 297 -13.71 -3.55 -21.50
N LEU A 298 -14.19 -2.52 -20.80
CA LEU A 298 -14.97 -1.44 -21.40
C LEU A 298 -14.16 -0.66 -22.45
N GLU A 299 -12.88 -0.34 -22.17
CA GLU A 299 -11.99 0.33 -23.13
C GLU A 299 -11.83 -0.47 -24.45
N ILE A 300 -11.68 -1.78 -24.34
CA ILE A 300 -11.49 -2.66 -25.51
C ILE A 300 -12.80 -2.84 -26.25
N ALA A 301 -13.89 -3.08 -25.51
CA ALA A 301 -15.22 -3.26 -26.07
C ALA A 301 -15.71 -2.01 -26.83
N ALA A 302 -15.43 -0.80 -26.32
CA ALA A 302 -15.74 0.46 -26.99
C ALA A 302 -15.00 0.65 -28.32
N ARG A 303 -13.84 0.00 -28.51
CA ARG A 303 -13.06 0.04 -29.76
C ARG A 303 -13.49 -1.01 -30.78
N ILE A 304 -14.48 -1.85 -30.46
CA ILE A 304 -15.04 -2.83 -31.40
C ILE A 304 -16.17 -2.15 -32.18
N PRO A 305 -16.13 -2.16 -33.53
CA PRO A 305 -17.16 -1.51 -34.35
C PRO A 305 -18.58 -2.00 -34.04
N GLY A 306 -19.54 -1.07 -34.07
CA GLY A 306 -20.96 -1.37 -33.89
C GLY A 306 -21.46 -1.39 -32.45
N GLY A 307 -20.60 -1.13 -31.45
CA GLY A 307 -21.01 -0.86 -30.05
C GLY A 307 -21.64 -2.03 -29.28
N ARG A 308 -21.98 -3.14 -29.95
CA ARG A 308 -22.67 -4.31 -29.35
C ARG A 308 -21.89 -4.93 -28.20
N GLU A 309 -20.56 -5.06 -28.33
CA GLU A 309 -19.73 -5.63 -27.26
C GLU A 309 -19.66 -4.72 -26.03
N LEU A 310 -19.63 -3.39 -26.21
CA LEU A 310 -19.68 -2.46 -25.09
C LEU A 310 -21.02 -2.54 -24.36
N GLN A 311 -22.13 -2.54 -25.11
CA GLN A 311 -23.46 -2.66 -24.52
C GLN A 311 -23.63 -4.00 -23.79
N ARG A 312 -23.16 -5.11 -24.38
CA ARG A 312 -23.15 -6.43 -23.75
C ARG A 312 -22.37 -6.43 -22.43
N ALA A 313 -21.21 -5.76 -22.39
CA ALA A 313 -20.42 -5.65 -21.17
C ALA A 313 -21.10 -4.81 -20.08
N LEU A 314 -21.74 -3.71 -20.44
CA LEU A 314 -22.50 -2.88 -19.50
C LEU A 314 -23.72 -3.62 -18.95
N ASP A 315 -24.50 -4.25 -19.82
CA ASP A 315 -25.70 -4.99 -19.44
C ASP A 315 -25.38 -6.19 -18.54
N ARG A 316 -24.30 -6.92 -18.82
CA ARG A 316 -23.89 -8.09 -18.03
C ARG A 316 -23.58 -7.76 -16.57
N TYR A 317 -23.08 -6.56 -16.28
CA TYR A 317 -22.67 -6.16 -14.93
C TYR A 317 -23.56 -5.06 -14.33
N ARG A 318 -24.74 -4.83 -14.92
CA ARG A 318 -25.71 -3.84 -14.44
C ARG A 318 -26.14 -4.09 -12.99
N ASP A 319 -26.33 -5.35 -12.62
CA ASP A 319 -26.79 -5.74 -11.29
C ASP A 319 -25.62 -6.02 -10.31
N ASN A 320 -24.37 -5.81 -10.73
CA ASN A 320 -23.19 -5.97 -9.87
C ASN A 320 -22.90 -4.66 -9.12
N ALA A 321 -23.10 -4.65 -7.80
CA ALA A 321 -22.93 -3.46 -6.97
C ALA A 321 -21.52 -2.83 -7.01
N HIS A 322 -20.47 -3.63 -7.23
CA HIS A 322 -19.08 -3.16 -7.28
C HIS A 322 -18.68 -2.62 -8.66
N LEU A 323 -19.20 -3.21 -9.73
CA LEU A 323 -18.81 -2.87 -11.10
C LEU A 323 -19.74 -1.84 -11.75
N PHE A 324 -21.05 -1.87 -11.43
CA PHE A 324 -22.05 -0.99 -12.03
C PHE A 324 -21.69 0.50 -11.94
N PRO A 325 -21.25 1.05 -10.78
CA PRO A 325 -20.83 2.45 -10.68
C PRO A 325 -19.68 2.80 -11.63
N TYR A 326 -18.73 1.87 -11.86
CA TYR A 326 -17.62 2.07 -12.79
C TYR A 326 -18.06 1.99 -14.26
N GLY A 327 -19.14 1.26 -14.56
CA GLY A 327 -19.79 1.28 -15.87
C GLY A 327 -20.39 2.65 -16.18
N LEU A 328 -21.15 3.22 -15.23
CA LEU A 328 -21.69 4.59 -15.34
C LEU A 328 -20.57 5.62 -15.48
N ARG A 329 -19.51 5.50 -14.67
CA ARG A 329 -18.31 6.36 -14.77
C ARG A 329 -17.70 6.34 -16.17
N PHE A 330 -17.59 5.17 -16.79
CA PHE A 330 -17.08 5.04 -18.16
C PHE A 330 -17.98 5.76 -19.17
N GLN A 331 -19.29 5.57 -19.06
CA GLN A 331 -20.27 6.25 -19.92
C GLN A 331 -20.25 7.77 -19.72
N LEU A 332 -20.09 8.25 -18.49
CA LEU A 332 -19.99 9.68 -18.17
C LEU A 332 -18.78 10.30 -18.86
N LEU A 333 -17.61 9.66 -18.77
CA LEU A 333 -16.41 10.14 -19.43
C LEU A 333 -16.56 10.25 -20.95
N SER A 334 -17.28 9.32 -21.58
CA SER A 334 -17.62 9.40 -23.00
C SER A 334 -18.54 10.58 -23.28
N ALA A 335 -19.63 10.73 -22.52
CA ALA A 335 -20.59 11.83 -22.71
C ALA A 335 -19.90 13.21 -22.55
N LEU A 336 -19.00 13.34 -21.58
CA LEU A 336 -18.22 14.56 -21.38
C LEU A 336 -17.23 14.84 -22.52
N ALA A 337 -16.61 13.79 -23.09
CA ALA A 337 -15.72 13.94 -24.24
C ALA A 337 -16.48 14.36 -25.51
N ASP A 338 -17.70 13.83 -25.67
CA ASP A 338 -18.60 14.13 -26.78
C ASP A 338 -19.38 15.45 -26.58
N ARG A 339 -19.20 16.12 -25.44
CA ARG A 339 -19.92 17.34 -25.03
C ARG A 339 -21.46 17.17 -25.00
N ASP A 340 -21.93 15.96 -24.73
CA ASP A 340 -23.34 15.63 -24.54
C ASP A 340 -23.76 15.95 -23.09
N TRP A 341 -23.96 17.24 -22.81
CA TRP A 341 -24.29 17.75 -21.46
C TRP A 341 -25.56 17.12 -20.86
N PRO A 342 -26.68 17.00 -21.58
CA PRO A 342 -27.88 16.37 -21.04
C PRO A 342 -27.67 14.91 -20.63
N LYS A 343 -26.87 14.15 -21.39
CA LYS A 343 -26.53 12.77 -21.02
C LYS A 343 -25.58 12.72 -19.84
N ALA A 344 -24.60 13.62 -19.78
CA ALA A 344 -23.68 13.70 -18.64
C ALA A 344 -24.42 14.02 -17.33
N ASP A 345 -25.35 14.97 -17.35
CA ASP A 345 -26.18 15.34 -16.19
C ASP A 345 -27.03 14.15 -15.70
N ARG A 346 -27.64 13.38 -16.61
CA ARG A 346 -28.36 12.14 -16.25
C ARG A 346 -27.45 11.09 -15.64
N LEU A 347 -26.30 10.82 -16.26
CA LEU A 347 -25.34 9.82 -15.77
C LEU A 347 -24.75 10.21 -14.41
N MET A 348 -24.54 11.51 -14.17
CA MET A 348 -24.10 12.02 -12.87
C MET A 348 -25.15 11.72 -11.78
N ALA A 349 -26.43 11.98 -12.05
CA ALA A 349 -27.52 11.67 -11.12
C ALA A 349 -27.63 10.15 -10.85
N GLU A 350 -27.46 9.30 -11.88
CA GLU A 350 -27.40 7.85 -11.72
C GLU A 350 -26.20 7.41 -10.86
N ILE A 351 -25.03 8.03 -11.05
CA ILE A 351 -23.83 7.78 -10.24
C ILE A 351 -24.07 8.17 -8.78
N GLU A 352 -24.68 9.32 -8.50
CA GLU A 352 -25.01 9.73 -7.13
C GLU A 352 -25.97 8.75 -6.45
N ALA A 353 -26.96 8.26 -7.19
CA ALA A 353 -27.91 7.26 -6.69
C ALA A 353 -27.24 5.92 -6.30
N THR A 354 -26.02 5.63 -6.79
CA THR A 354 -25.29 4.41 -6.38
C THR A 354 -24.75 4.47 -4.96
N GLY A 355 -24.57 5.65 -4.38
CA GLY A 355 -23.91 5.83 -3.08
C GLY A 355 -22.42 5.45 -3.05
N HIS A 356 -21.78 5.22 -4.20
CA HIS A 356 -20.37 4.80 -4.26
C HIS A 356 -19.42 6.00 -4.22
N ASP A 357 -19.04 6.46 -3.02
CA ASP A 357 -18.27 7.69 -2.75
C ASP A 357 -17.07 7.95 -3.68
N ALA A 358 -16.23 6.93 -3.93
CA ALA A 358 -15.05 7.09 -4.77
C ALA A 358 -15.40 7.43 -6.24
N VAL A 359 -16.49 6.86 -6.76
CA VAL A 359 -16.98 7.11 -8.12
C VAL A 359 -17.71 8.44 -8.19
N ILE A 360 -18.54 8.75 -7.19
CA ILE A 360 -19.23 10.05 -7.05
C ILE A 360 -18.21 11.18 -7.02
N SER A 361 -17.22 11.09 -6.13
CA SER A 361 -16.18 12.12 -5.99
C SER A 361 -15.39 12.32 -7.28
N PHE A 362 -15.01 11.22 -7.96
CA PHE A 362 -14.35 11.30 -9.27
C PHE A 362 -15.25 11.98 -10.31
N ALA A 363 -16.52 11.60 -10.37
CA ALA A 363 -17.48 12.12 -11.34
C ALA A 363 -17.74 13.61 -11.12
N GLN A 364 -17.93 14.06 -9.87
CA GLN A 364 -18.05 15.47 -9.50
C GLN A 364 -16.86 16.29 -10.02
N SER A 365 -15.64 15.80 -9.82
CA SER A 365 -14.42 16.47 -10.33
C SER A 365 -14.43 16.64 -11.85
N ARG A 366 -14.88 15.61 -12.58
CA ARG A 366 -15.01 15.65 -14.05
C ARG A 366 -16.12 16.58 -14.51
N MET A 367 -17.25 16.62 -13.79
CA MET A 367 -18.35 17.54 -14.03
C MET A 367 -17.92 18.99 -13.80
N PHE A 368 -17.10 19.28 -12.78
CA PHE A 368 -16.57 20.63 -12.58
C PHE A 368 -15.71 21.07 -13.75
N ARG A 369 -14.81 20.20 -14.26
CA ARG A 369 -14.04 20.50 -15.48
C ARG A 369 -14.98 20.81 -16.65
N ALA A 370 -15.98 19.95 -16.88
CA ALA A 370 -16.95 20.13 -17.96
C ALA A 370 -17.78 21.41 -17.80
N SER A 371 -18.02 21.88 -16.57
CA SER A 371 -18.72 23.15 -16.32
C SER A 371 -17.97 24.36 -16.90
N LEU A 372 -16.63 24.31 -16.95
CA LEU A 372 -15.81 25.36 -17.58
C LEU A 372 -15.99 25.34 -19.10
N ASP A 373 -16.02 24.14 -19.69
CA ASP A 373 -16.25 23.96 -21.13
C ASP A 373 -17.65 24.43 -21.53
N ARG A 374 -18.67 24.03 -20.77
CA ARG A 374 -20.06 24.44 -20.97
C ARG A 374 -20.24 25.96 -20.85
N ARG A 375 -19.64 26.61 -19.85
CA ARG A 375 -19.69 28.08 -19.74
C ARG A 375 -19.01 28.76 -20.93
N ALA A 376 -17.88 28.24 -21.40
CA ALA A 376 -17.21 28.79 -22.57
C ALA A 376 -18.09 28.69 -23.83
N GLU A 377 -18.80 27.58 -24.04
CA GLU A 377 -19.78 27.43 -25.12
C GLU A 377 -20.95 28.41 -25.00
N GLU A 378 -21.52 28.54 -23.80
CA GLU A 378 -22.62 29.49 -23.52
C GLU A 378 -22.19 30.94 -23.78
N MET A 379 -20.91 31.26 -23.56
CA MET A 379 -20.30 32.56 -23.86
C MET A 379 -19.87 32.73 -25.34
N GLY A 380 -19.96 31.68 -26.16
CA GLY A 380 -19.51 31.71 -27.56
C GLY A 380 -17.99 31.79 -27.73
N ILE A 381 -17.22 31.33 -26.73
CA ILE A 381 -15.76 31.37 -26.73
C ILE A 381 -15.20 30.07 -27.33
N ALA A 382 -14.40 30.20 -28.39
CA ALA A 382 -13.71 29.07 -29.01
C ALA A 382 -12.62 28.49 -28.10
N ASP A 383 -12.35 27.19 -28.22
CA ASP A 383 -11.37 26.48 -27.38
C ASP A 383 -9.96 27.07 -27.50
N GLU A 384 -9.56 27.53 -28.69
CA GLU A 384 -8.24 28.10 -28.97
C GLU A 384 -8.03 29.46 -28.31
N ALA A 385 -9.11 30.16 -27.97
CA ALA A 385 -9.07 31.44 -27.26
C ALA A 385 -8.96 31.26 -25.74
N ARG A 386 -9.10 30.03 -25.23
CA ARG A 386 -9.08 29.73 -23.80
C ARG A 386 -7.67 29.41 -23.33
N LEU A 387 -7.31 29.90 -22.16
CA LEU A 387 -6.05 29.55 -21.53
C LEU A 387 -6.06 28.06 -21.12
N ARG A 388 -5.09 27.30 -21.63
CA ARG A 388 -4.82 25.94 -21.15
C ARG A 388 -4.18 26.01 -19.77
N LEU A 389 -4.85 25.46 -18.77
CA LEU A 389 -4.46 25.54 -17.36
C LEU A 389 -4.32 24.14 -16.78
N PHE A 390 -3.22 23.88 -16.08
CA PHE A 390 -3.03 22.65 -15.32
C PHE A 390 -3.30 22.91 -13.84
N TRP A 391 -4.24 22.16 -13.27
CA TRP A 391 -4.40 22.04 -11.82
C TRP A 391 -4.51 20.56 -11.44
N TRP A 392 -4.11 20.28 -10.21
CA TRP A 392 -4.18 18.95 -9.65
C TRP A 392 -5.62 18.66 -9.17
N GLU A 393 -6.16 17.49 -9.49
CA GLU A 393 -7.57 17.18 -9.18
C GLU A 393 -7.73 16.23 -7.99
N GLN A 394 -6.62 15.75 -7.41
CA GLN A 394 -6.65 14.80 -6.29
C GLN A 394 -6.30 15.46 -4.95
N PRO A 395 -6.92 15.07 -3.84
CA PRO A 395 -7.96 14.05 -3.74
C PRO A 395 -9.27 14.49 -4.38
N TYR A 396 -10.05 13.52 -4.87
CA TYR A 396 -11.40 13.79 -5.35
C TYR A 396 -12.35 14.09 -4.18
N PRO A 397 -13.38 14.93 -4.37
CA PRO A 397 -13.75 15.62 -5.62
C PRO A 397 -12.87 16.83 -5.96
N GLY A 398 -12.18 17.39 -4.97
CA GLY A 398 -11.22 18.48 -5.15
C GLY A 398 -10.62 18.95 -3.82
N ASN A 399 -9.58 19.76 -3.92
CA ASN A 399 -8.91 20.44 -2.82
C ASN A 399 -8.80 21.92 -3.15
N LEU A 400 -9.17 22.80 -2.20
CA LEU A 400 -9.26 24.25 -2.42
C LEU A 400 -8.01 24.82 -3.11
N GLY A 401 -6.82 24.45 -2.61
CA GLY A 401 -5.56 24.98 -3.12
C GLY A 401 -5.32 24.71 -4.60
N ASP A 402 -5.90 23.64 -5.13
CA ASP A 402 -5.79 23.31 -6.55
C ASP A 402 -6.95 23.88 -7.36
N ILE A 403 -8.19 23.76 -6.87
CA ILE A 403 -9.39 24.22 -7.60
C ILE A 403 -9.52 25.75 -7.65
N VAL A 404 -8.80 26.49 -6.82
CA VAL A 404 -8.77 27.96 -6.89
C VAL A 404 -8.04 28.46 -8.14
N ASN A 405 -7.22 27.62 -8.79
CA ASN A 405 -6.57 27.93 -10.08
C ASN A 405 -7.58 28.40 -11.14
N PRO A 406 -8.54 27.56 -11.59
CA PRO A 406 -9.49 27.99 -12.61
C PRO A 406 -10.38 29.14 -12.16
N TYR A 407 -10.68 29.27 -10.86
CA TYR A 407 -11.43 30.40 -10.32
C TYR A 407 -10.69 31.74 -10.49
N ILE A 408 -9.43 31.80 -10.06
CA ILE A 408 -8.62 33.01 -10.18
C ILE A 408 -8.40 33.36 -11.64
N VAL A 409 -8.03 32.38 -12.47
CA VAL A 409 -7.78 32.62 -13.90
C VAL A 409 -9.03 33.17 -14.60
N GLU A 410 -10.20 32.54 -14.42
CA GLU A 410 -11.45 33.02 -15.05
C GLU A 410 -11.83 34.42 -14.57
N LYS A 411 -11.68 34.73 -13.27
CA LYS A 411 -11.98 36.07 -12.73
C LYS A 411 -10.99 37.13 -13.23
N LEU A 412 -9.76 36.75 -13.54
CA LEU A 412 -8.74 37.66 -14.08
C LEU A 412 -8.90 37.91 -15.57
N THR A 413 -9.27 36.90 -16.36
CA THR A 413 -9.35 36.99 -17.83
C THR A 413 -10.77 37.30 -18.32
N GLY A 414 -11.79 36.98 -17.52
CA GLY A 414 -13.18 36.93 -17.95
C GLY A 414 -13.51 35.73 -18.84
N ILE A 415 -12.59 34.76 -18.98
CA ILE A 415 -12.70 33.61 -19.89
C ILE A 415 -12.49 32.32 -19.11
N PRO A 416 -13.42 31.35 -19.16
CA PRO A 416 -13.25 30.05 -18.52
C PRO A 416 -12.02 29.31 -19.09
N PRO A 417 -11.01 28.95 -18.26
CA PRO A 417 -9.85 28.23 -18.73
C PRO A 417 -10.21 26.82 -19.18
N GLN A 418 -9.36 26.24 -20.03
CA GLN A 418 -9.46 24.84 -20.45
C GLN A 418 -8.50 24.00 -19.62
N TRP A 419 -8.99 22.93 -18.99
CA TRP A 419 -8.12 21.99 -18.30
C TRP A 419 -7.14 21.34 -19.27
N ALA A 420 -5.87 21.27 -18.87
CA ALA A 420 -4.83 20.58 -19.61
C ALA A 420 -4.13 19.54 -18.73
N GLY A 421 -3.59 18.49 -19.36
CA GLY A 421 -2.76 17.51 -18.66
C GLY A 421 -1.42 18.09 -18.22
N ARG A 422 -0.66 17.28 -17.45
CA ARG A 422 0.69 17.62 -16.97
C ARG A 422 1.59 18.08 -18.12
N GLY A 423 2.20 19.26 -17.97
CA GLY A 423 3.11 19.84 -18.96
C GLY A 423 2.44 20.30 -20.27
N GLN A 424 1.11 20.43 -20.29
CA GLN A 424 0.35 20.87 -21.48
C GLN A 424 -0.43 22.19 -21.25
N GLY A 425 -0.34 22.76 -20.06
CA GLY A 425 -1.00 24.01 -19.69
C GLY A 425 -0.18 24.76 -18.65
N LEU A 426 -0.56 26.02 -18.42
CA LEU A 426 0.06 26.91 -17.44
C LEU A 426 0.05 26.26 -16.05
N CYS A 427 1.21 26.27 -15.39
CA CYS A 427 1.35 25.90 -13.98
C CYS A 427 1.29 27.19 -13.15
N ALA A 428 0.13 27.48 -12.55
CA ALA A 428 -0.11 28.76 -11.86
C ALA A 428 0.00 28.66 -10.33
N ILE A 429 -0.91 27.97 -9.66
CA ILE A 429 -0.95 27.90 -8.18
C ILE A 429 -0.56 26.49 -7.70
N GLY A 430 0.03 26.42 -6.51
CA GLY A 430 0.38 25.16 -5.86
C GLY A 430 1.75 24.60 -6.26
N SER A 431 1.97 23.32 -5.94
CA SER A 431 3.29 22.67 -6.05
C SER A 431 3.45 21.84 -7.34
N VAL A 432 3.00 22.41 -8.46
CA VAL A 432 2.89 21.73 -9.76
C VAL A 432 4.01 22.09 -10.74
N ILE A 433 4.93 22.99 -10.37
CA ILE A 433 6.04 23.46 -11.21
C ILE A 433 6.89 22.31 -11.78
N LYS A 434 7.08 21.22 -11.03
CA LYS A 434 7.85 20.04 -11.46
C LYS A 434 7.26 19.30 -12.67
N TYR A 435 6.00 19.60 -13.02
CA TYR A 435 5.35 19.05 -14.21
C TYR A 435 5.54 19.92 -15.45
N ALA A 436 6.15 21.11 -15.29
CA ALA A 436 6.51 21.95 -16.41
C ALA A 436 7.53 21.23 -17.31
N ARG A 437 7.38 21.43 -18.61
CA ARG A 437 8.26 20.92 -19.67
C ARG A 437 8.72 22.08 -20.54
N GLU A 438 9.55 21.78 -21.53
CA GLU A 438 9.92 22.71 -22.59
C GLU A 438 8.70 23.49 -23.11
N GLY A 439 8.79 24.82 -23.10
CA GLY A 439 7.74 25.74 -23.54
C GLY A 439 6.54 25.88 -22.60
N THR A 440 6.43 25.10 -21.52
CA THR A 440 5.32 25.22 -20.55
C THR A 440 5.45 26.53 -19.77
N GLY A 441 4.36 27.30 -19.67
CA GLY A 441 4.32 28.49 -18.82
C GLY A 441 4.25 28.14 -17.33
N VAL A 442 4.95 28.92 -16.50
CA VAL A 442 4.86 28.89 -15.04
C VAL A 442 4.58 30.30 -14.52
N TRP A 443 3.55 30.46 -13.69
CA TRP A 443 3.15 31.76 -13.14
C TRP A 443 2.74 31.62 -11.67
N GLY A 444 3.74 31.68 -10.78
CA GLY A 444 3.58 31.72 -9.33
C GLY A 444 3.59 30.35 -8.63
N SER A 445 3.70 29.26 -9.39
CA SER A 445 3.81 27.91 -8.82
C SER A 445 5.17 27.73 -8.17
N GLY A 446 5.25 26.85 -7.16
CA GLY A 446 6.46 26.59 -6.40
C GLY A 446 6.85 25.11 -6.38
N THR A 447 8.08 24.81 -5.99
CA THR A 447 8.54 23.42 -5.87
C THR A 447 8.02 22.76 -4.58
N PRO A 448 7.64 21.47 -4.59
CA PRO A 448 7.41 20.69 -3.38
C PRO A 448 8.69 20.15 -2.71
N ASN A 449 9.80 20.02 -3.45
CA ASN A 449 11.07 19.45 -2.95
C ASN A 449 12.28 20.28 -3.38
N SER A 450 13.33 20.29 -2.57
CA SER A 450 14.60 20.96 -2.85
C SER A 450 15.45 20.28 -3.93
N ASP A 451 15.17 19.02 -4.25
CA ASP A 451 15.90 18.22 -5.24
C ASP A 451 15.15 18.05 -6.57
N ASP A 452 14.00 18.71 -6.73
CA ASP A 452 13.23 18.68 -7.98
C ASP A 452 14.06 19.28 -9.13
N GLN A 453 14.20 18.53 -10.22
CA GLN A 453 14.84 19.00 -11.45
C GLN A 453 13.82 19.76 -12.31
N LEU A 454 13.96 21.08 -12.35
CA LEU A 454 13.07 21.95 -13.12
C LEU A 454 13.55 22.10 -14.56
N ALA A 455 12.63 22.03 -15.53
CA ALA A 455 12.94 22.04 -16.95
C ALA A 455 13.48 23.42 -17.42
N PRO A 456 14.73 23.53 -17.88
CA PRO A 456 15.34 24.84 -18.19
C PRO A 456 14.62 25.64 -19.27
N GLY A 457 14.03 24.98 -20.28
CA GLY A 457 13.29 25.66 -21.35
C GLY A 457 11.79 25.83 -21.08
N ALA A 458 11.31 25.62 -19.84
CA ALA A 458 10.01 26.14 -19.45
C ALA A 458 10.04 27.68 -19.39
N ARG A 459 8.88 28.33 -19.55
CA ARG A 459 8.75 29.79 -19.52
C ARG A 459 8.33 30.24 -18.13
N TYR A 460 9.29 30.63 -17.31
CA TYR A 460 9.04 31.07 -15.93
C TYR A 460 8.73 32.56 -15.90
N HIS A 461 7.45 32.89 -15.75
CA HIS A 461 6.96 34.27 -15.66
C HIS A 461 7.04 34.82 -14.24
N ALA A 462 6.70 33.97 -13.28
CA ALA A 462 6.81 34.23 -11.84
C ALA A 462 6.87 32.87 -11.13
N VAL A 463 7.41 32.83 -9.92
CA VAL A 463 7.40 31.64 -9.06
C VAL A 463 6.98 32.00 -7.65
N ARG A 464 6.62 31.01 -6.82
CA ARG A 464 6.10 31.29 -5.47
C ARG A 464 7.06 32.10 -4.59
N GLY A 465 8.35 31.84 -4.70
CA GLY A 465 9.38 32.48 -3.89
C GLY A 465 10.80 32.25 -4.39
N PRO A 466 11.80 32.81 -3.66
CA PRO A 466 13.19 32.83 -4.09
C PRO A 466 13.84 31.45 -4.15
N LEU A 467 13.46 30.50 -3.29
CA LEU A 467 14.07 29.16 -3.31
C LEU A 467 13.66 28.38 -4.55
N THR A 468 12.38 28.50 -4.96
CA THR A 468 11.94 27.94 -6.24
C THR A 468 12.72 28.57 -7.40
N ARG A 469 12.95 29.89 -7.37
CA ARG A 469 13.74 30.57 -8.41
C ARG A 469 15.17 30.07 -8.46
N ASP A 470 15.81 29.88 -7.31
CA ASP A 470 17.18 29.38 -7.23
C ASP A 470 17.31 28.01 -7.91
N LEU A 471 16.34 27.10 -7.73
CA LEU A 471 16.33 25.81 -8.44
C LEU A 471 16.16 25.98 -9.95
N VAL A 472 15.35 26.93 -10.41
CA VAL A 472 15.23 27.22 -11.85
C VAL A 472 16.57 27.67 -12.42
N LEU A 473 17.26 28.59 -11.75
CA LEU A 473 18.55 29.11 -12.19
C LEU A 473 19.64 28.05 -12.16
N GLN A 474 19.68 27.21 -11.12
CA GLN A 474 20.61 26.08 -11.01
C GLN A 474 20.38 25.04 -12.11
N GLY A 475 19.12 24.83 -12.52
CA GLY A 475 18.76 23.97 -13.65
C GLY A 475 19.11 24.54 -15.02
N GLY A 476 19.60 25.78 -15.10
CA GLY A 476 19.94 26.48 -16.35
C GLY A 476 18.75 27.21 -17.00
N GLY A 477 17.62 27.32 -16.29
CA GLY A 477 16.47 28.11 -16.73
C GLY A 477 16.63 29.61 -16.44
N THR A 478 15.71 30.41 -16.96
CA THR A 478 15.64 31.85 -16.68
C THR A 478 14.32 32.16 -15.97
N CYS A 479 14.37 32.98 -14.92
CA CYS A 479 13.20 33.37 -14.14
C CYS A 479 13.41 34.78 -13.57
N PRO A 480 12.46 35.72 -13.78
CA PRO A 480 12.55 37.06 -13.23
C PRO A 480 12.37 37.04 -11.71
N GLU A 481 12.76 38.12 -11.03
CA GLU A 481 12.55 38.29 -9.59
C GLU A 481 11.12 38.74 -9.28
N VAL A 482 10.15 38.03 -9.85
CA VAL A 482 8.72 38.20 -9.59
C VAL A 482 8.25 37.01 -8.76
N TYR A 483 7.92 37.28 -7.51
CA TYR A 483 7.53 36.28 -6.54
C TYR A 483 6.07 36.42 -6.13
N GLY A 484 5.39 35.29 -5.92
CA GLY A 484 4.07 35.26 -5.31
C GLY A 484 3.22 34.11 -5.80
N ASP A 485 2.46 33.52 -4.88
CA ASP A 485 1.37 32.62 -5.23
C ASP A 485 0.16 33.45 -5.70
N PRO A 486 -0.47 33.15 -6.86
CA PRO A 486 -1.61 33.90 -7.38
C PRO A 486 -2.83 33.95 -6.45
N ALA A 487 -2.91 33.10 -5.43
CA ALA A 487 -3.90 33.24 -4.35
C ALA A 487 -3.83 34.60 -3.63
N TRP A 488 -2.71 35.33 -3.72
CA TRP A 488 -2.59 36.73 -3.27
C TRP A 488 -3.49 37.72 -4.01
N LEU A 489 -4.07 37.33 -5.16
CA LEU A 489 -5.02 38.14 -5.91
C LEU A 489 -6.45 38.00 -5.40
N LEU A 490 -6.75 37.03 -4.53
CA LEU A 490 -8.11 36.82 -4.00
C LEU A 490 -8.72 38.08 -3.34
N PRO A 491 -7.99 38.91 -2.57
CA PRO A 491 -8.56 40.12 -1.98
C PRO A 491 -9.16 41.13 -2.99
N ILE A 492 -8.65 41.19 -4.22
CA ILE A 492 -9.20 42.07 -5.27
C ILE A 492 -10.29 41.40 -6.11
N LEU A 493 -10.33 40.07 -6.12
CA LEU A 493 -11.32 39.26 -6.85
C LEU A 493 -12.57 38.96 -6.00
N TYR A 494 -12.37 38.77 -4.70
CA TYR A 494 -13.38 38.51 -3.70
C TYR A 494 -13.11 39.35 -2.43
N PRO A 495 -13.45 40.65 -2.44
CA PRO A 495 -13.15 41.54 -1.32
C PRO A 495 -13.92 41.19 -0.05
N ARG A 496 -13.28 41.36 1.11
CA ARG A 496 -13.93 41.19 2.42
C ARG A 496 -15.05 42.20 2.60
N ARG A 497 -16.27 41.71 2.90
CA ARG A 497 -17.47 42.55 3.03
C ARG A 497 -17.89 42.86 4.46
N ARG A 498 -17.41 42.09 5.44
CA ARG A 498 -17.86 42.15 6.85
C ARG A 498 -16.68 41.94 7.80
N ALA A 499 -16.81 42.49 9.01
CA ALA A 499 -15.91 42.19 10.12
C ALA A 499 -16.08 40.74 10.58
N ALA A 500 -15.01 40.15 11.12
CA ALA A 500 -15.03 38.80 11.67
C ALA A 500 -15.95 38.73 12.89
N THR A 501 -16.65 37.61 13.03
CA THR A 501 -17.45 37.29 14.22
C THR A 501 -16.88 36.12 15.02
N ARG A 502 -15.89 35.40 14.45
CA ARG A 502 -15.18 34.30 15.11
C ARG A 502 -13.74 34.71 15.39
N LYS A 503 -13.22 34.30 16.55
CA LYS A 503 -11.81 34.53 16.91
C LYS A 503 -10.90 33.65 16.04
N THR A 504 -11.04 32.33 16.14
CA THR A 504 -10.10 31.38 15.53
C THR A 504 -10.76 30.45 14.52
N GLY A 505 -10.16 30.33 13.34
CA GLY A 505 -10.48 29.31 12.34
C GLY A 505 -9.41 28.21 12.28
N LEU A 506 -9.80 26.98 11.99
CA LEU A 506 -8.92 25.82 11.80
C LEU A 506 -9.09 25.23 10.40
N ILE A 507 -7.99 25.20 9.63
CA ILE A 507 -7.95 24.58 8.29
C ILE A 507 -6.91 23.47 8.27
N LEU A 508 -7.35 22.22 8.18
CA LEU A 508 -6.46 21.07 8.10
C LEU A 508 -6.18 20.71 6.65
N HIS A 509 -4.95 20.27 6.36
CA HIS A 509 -4.65 19.57 5.11
C HIS A 509 -5.43 18.25 5.06
N PHE A 510 -5.79 17.78 3.87
CA PHE A 510 -6.64 16.59 3.72
C PHE A 510 -6.04 15.31 4.33
N THR A 511 -4.71 15.21 4.43
CA THR A 511 -3.99 14.09 5.10
C THR A 511 -4.02 14.18 6.62
N HIS A 512 -4.47 15.31 7.17
CA HIS A 512 -4.53 15.60 8.61
C HIS A 512 -5.98 15.71 9.11
N GLU A 513 -6.98 15.35 8.29
CA GLU A 513 -8.40 15.45 8.65
C GLU A 513 -8.75 14.64 9.90
N GLU A 514 -8.07 13.51 10.11
CA GLU A 514 -8.17 12.64 11.30
C GLU A 514 -7.34 13.19 12.49
N LEU A 515 -7.50 14.48 12.80
CA LEU A 515 -6.89 15.06 13.99
C LEU A 515 -7.47 14.41 15.25
N ALA A 516 -6.62 13.76 16.04
CA ALA A 516 -7.01 13.09 17.29
C ALA A 516 -7.42 14.07 18.40
N SER A 517 -6.87 15.29 18.37
CA SER A 517 -7.17 16.33 19.35
C SER A 517 -8.63 16.78 19.29
N GLU A 518 -9.22 16.99 20.46
CA GLU A 518 -10.54 17.60 20.55
C GLU A 518 -10.47 19.05 20.06
N VAL A 519 -11.46 19.51 19.28
CA VAL A 519 -11.56 20.92 18.87
C VAL A 519 -12.83 21.49 19.44
N ALA A 520 -12.70 22.58 20.18
CA ALA A 520 -13.80 23.21 20.87
C ALA A 520 -14.79 23.89 19.89
N PRO A 521 -16.10 23.95 20.19
CA PRO A 521 -17.12 24.49 19.28
C PRO A 521 -16.94 25.95 18.85
N GLU A 522 -16.23 26.75 19.65
CA GLU A 522 -15.88 28.13 19.35
C GLU A 522 -14.88 28.24 18.18
N ILE A 523 -14.01 27.24 18.02
CA ILE A 523 -13.06 27.16 16.90
C ILE A 523 -13.83 26.77 15.64
N ARG A 524 -13.82 27.65 14.64
CA ARG A 524 -14.47 27.35 13.37
C ARG A 524 -13.62 26.37 12.57
N ARG A 525 -14.06 25.12 12.46
CA ARG A 525 -13.45 24.16 11.53
C ARG A 525 -13.89 24.48 10.10
N ILE A 526 -12.92 24.66 9.21
CA ILE A 526 -13.13 25.03 7.81
C ILE A 526 -12.56 23.91 6.94
N ASN A 527 -13.43 23.26 6.16
CA ASN A 527 -13.05 22.09 5.39
C ASN A 527 -12.38 22.49 4.06
N ILE A 528 -11.20 21.95 3.78
CA ILE A 528 -10.42 22.27 2.58
C ILE A 528 -10.89 21.52 1.32
N ARG A 529 -11.66 20.44 1.48
CA ARG A 529 -12.31 19.74 0.38
C ARG A 529 -13.46 20.59 -0.13
N ARG A 530 -13.22 21.20 -1.28
CA ARG A 530 -14.12 22.10 -1.98
C ARG A 530 -14.07 21.74 -3.46
N LEU A 531 -15.17 21.99 -4.16
CA LEU A 531 -15.30 21.87 -5.61
C LEU A 531 -16.31 22.89 -6.13
N GLY A 532 -15.97 23.58 -7.21
CA GLY A 532 -16.85 24.59 -7.79
C GLY A 532 -16.73 25.97 -7.14
N TYR A 533 -17.26 26.98 -7.82
CA TYR A 533 -17.07 28.39 -7.44
C TYR A 533 -17.81 28.73 -6.15
N ASP A 534 -19.05 28.26 -6.00
CA ASP A 534 -19.85 28.51 -4.80
C ASP A 534 -19.18 27.96 -3.53
N GLN A 535 -18.54 26.80 -3.63
CA GLN A 535 -17.82 26.19 -2.50
C GLN A 535 -16.49 26.90 -2.21
N ILE A 536 -15.80 27.40 -3.24
CA ILE A 536 -14.62 28.28 -3.05
C ILE A 536 -15.05 29.54 -2.31
N GLU A 537 -16.11 30.21 -2.76
CA GLU A 537 -16.59 31.45 -2.13
C GLU A 537 -17.10 31.19 -0.70
N ALA A 538 -17.80 30.07 -0.45
CA ALA A 538 -18.18 29.66 0.90
C ALA A 538 -16.98 29.42 1.82
N PHE A 539 -15.91 28.79 1.32
CA PHE A 539 -14.66 28.65 2.08
C PHE A 539 -14.04 30.01 2.42
N LEU A 540 -14.03 30.94 1.47
CA LEU A 540 -13.52 32.29 1.70
C LEU A 540 -14.36 33.02 2.74
N ASP A 541 -15.69 32.96 2.64
CA ASP A 541 -16.59 33.53 3.65
C ASP A 541 -16.36 32.94 5.04
N GLU A 542 -16.16 31.62 5.14
CA GLU A 542 -15.84 30.94 6.39
C GLU A 542 -14.53 31.43 7.02
N MET A 543 -13.49 31.61 6.20
CA MET A 543 -12.18 32.09 6.62
C MET A 543 -12.21 33.58 7.00
N LEU A 544 -12.87 34.42 6.20
CA LEU A 544 -12.94 35.88 6.37
C LEU A 544 -13.75 36.31 7.61
N ASP A 545 -14.58 35.41 8.11
CA ASP A 545 -15.32 35.57 9.36
C ASP A 545 -14.46 35.23 10.60
N CYS A 546 -13.19 34.84 10.43
CA CYS A 546 -12.24 34.58 11.51
C CYS A 546 -11.23 35.74 11.68
N GLU A 547 -10.81 36.02 12.92
CA GLU A 547 -9.76 37.00 13.22
C GLU A 547 -8.35 36.46 13.02
N ARG A 548 -8.15 35.14 13.20
CA ARG A 548 -6.88 34.43 13.00
C ARG A 548 -7.10 32.99 12.54
N ILE A 549 -6.11 32.42 11.85
CA ILE A 549 -6.20 31.09 11.25
C ILE A 549 -5.08 30.18 11.75
N VAL A 550 -5.43 29.00 12.26
CA VAL A 550 -4.49 27.89 12.45
C VAL A 550 -4.61 26.98 11.24
N SER A 551 -3.50 26.68 10.55
CA SER A 551 -3.56 25.81 9.39
C SER A 551 -2.36 24.90 9.19
N SER A 552 -2.64 23.63 8.88
CA SER A 552 -1.63 22.70 8.36
C SER A 552 -1.58 22.65 6.83
N SER A 553 -2.45 23.39 6.14
CA SER A 553 -2.40 23.54 4.69
C SER A 553 -1.66 24.82 4.30
N LEU A 554 -0.72 24.72 3.37
CA LEU A 554 0.00 25.89 2.85
C LEU A 554 -0.98 26.93 2.27
N HIS A 555 -1.99 26.52 1.50
CA HIS A 555 -2.97 27.48 0.96
C HIS A 555 -3.89 28.06 2.03
N GLY A 556 -4.11 27.37 3.15
CA GLY A 556 -4.79 27.97 4.30
C GLY A 556 -4.01 29.16 4.87
N VAL A 557 -2.67 29.03 4.95
CA VAL A 557 -1.77 30.11 5.37
C VAL A 557 -1.68 31.22 4.31
N ILE A 558 -1.43 30.86 3.04
CA ILE A 558 -1.27 31.82 1.94
C ILE A 558 -2.50 32.72 1.81
N ILE A 559 -3.70 32.12 1.76
CA ILE A 559 -4.93 32.87 1.57
C ILE A 559 -5.20 33.76 2.78
N ALA A 560 -5.06 33.26 4.01
CA ALA A 560 -5.26 34.06 5.21
C ALA A 560 -4.36 35.31 5.21
N GLN A 561 -3.06 35.14 4.97
CA GLN A 561 -2.10 36.24 4.97
C GLN A 561 -2.29 37.21 3.80
N ALA A 562 -2.77 36.75 2.64
CA ALA A 562 -3.16 37.61 1.53
C ALA A 562 -4.28 38.59 1.91
N TYR A 563 -5.25 38.14 2.71
CA TYR A 563 -6.32 38.97 3.27
C TYR A 563 -5.89 39.80 4.50
N GLY A 564 -4.64 39.69 4.93
CA GLY A 564 -4.15 40.35 6.15
C GLY A 564 -4.65 39.69 7.44
N ILE A 565 -5.04 38.42 7.39
CA ILE A 565 -5.42 37.62 8.56
C ILE A 565 -4.16 36.89 9.09
N PRO A 566 -3.79 37.07 10.37
CA PRO A 566 -2.66 36.35 10.98
C PRO A 566 -2.85 34.84 10.92
N ALA A 567 -1.80 34.11 10.56
CA ALA A 567 -1.83 32.66 10.39
C ALA A 567 -0.75 31.95 11.22
N CYS A 568 -1.14 30.88 11.92
CA CYS A 568 -0.26 29.95 12.60
C CYS A 568 -0.05 28.71 11.72
N LEU A 569 1.21 28.42 11.37
CA LEU A 569 1.59 27.21 10.65
C LEU A 569 1.54 26.02 11.61
N ALA A 570 0.79 24.98 11.23
CA ALA A 570 0.54 23.81 12.05
C ALA A 570 0.89 22.50 11.33
N THR A 571 0.99 21.41 12.10
CA THR A 571 1.17 20.03 11.61
C THR A 571 0.39 19.05 12.50
N VAL A 572 0.27 17.80 12.05
CA VAL A 572 -0.35 16.70 12.81
C VAL A 572 0.58 15.49 12.71
N ARG A 573 1.55 15.39 13.62
CA ARG A 573 2.59 14.34 13.56
C ARG A 573 2.04 12.94 13.80
N SER A 574 0.93 12.83 14.53
CA SER A 574 0.22 11.56 14.73
C SER A 574 -0.47 11.01 13.46
N SER A 575 -0.56 11.79 12.37
CA SER A 575 -1.19 11.29 11.15
C SER A 575 -0.33 10.21 10.50
N ALA A 576 -0.99 9.12 10.07
CA ALA A 576 -0.38 8.04 9.32
C ALA A 576 0.18 8.50 7.95
N THR A 577 -0.31 9.64 7.43
CA THR A 577 0.17 10.23 6.18
C THR A 577 0.60 11.67 6.40
N GLN A 578 1.88 11.93 6.15
CA GLN A 578 2.44 13.27 6.25
C GLN A 578 2.29 14.03 4.93
N ILE A 579 2.31 15.36 5.00
CA ILE A 579 2.22 16.24 3.84
C ILE A 579 3.41 15.98 2.90
N HIS A 580 3.15 15.80 1.61
CA HIS A 580 4.21 15.63 0.60
C HIS A 580 5.14 16.86 0.53
N GLY A 581 6.45 16.59 0.48
CA GLY A 581 7.52 17.57 0.33
C GLY A 581 8.55 17.47 1.46
N ASP A 582 9.70 18.12 1.29
CA ASP A 582 10.73 18.25 2.34
C ASP A 582 10.56 19.51 3.22
N GLY A 583 9.50 20.28 2.98
CA GLY A 583 9.21 21.52 3.71
C GLY A 583 9.65 22.79 2.98
N ILE A 584 10.43 22.69 1.89
CA ILE A 584 10.89 23.86 1.11
C ILE A 584 9.74 24.79 0.72
N LYS A 585 8.56 24.22 0.43
CA LYS A 585 7.40 24.99 -0.01
C LYS A 585 6.89 26.01 1.00
N PHE A 586 7.04 25.71 2.30
CA PHE A 586 6.69 26.64 3.36
C PHE A 586 7.76 27.72 3.46
N ASP A 587 9.05 27.32 3.47
CA ASP A 587 10.17 28.26 3.57
C ASP A 587 10.19 29.26 2.42
N ASP A 588 10.00 28.75 1.20
CA ASP A 588 9.92 29.50 -0.04
C ASP A 588 8.80 30.56 -0.02
N TYR A 589 7.63 30.19 0.52
CA TYR A 589 6.53 31.13 0.70
C TYR A 589 6.82 32.19 1.78
N TYR A 590 7.28 31.78 2.97
CA TYR A 590 7.56 32.73 4.05
C TYR A 590 8.65 33.74 3.66
N ARG A 591 9.65 33.32 2.86
CA ARG A 591 10.65 34.22 2.28
C ARG A 591 10.07 35.22 1.28
N SER A 592 9.08 34.82 0.47
CA SER A 592 8.46 35.74 -0.48
C SER A 592 7.63 36.84 0.20
N ILE A 593 7.21 36.63 1.45
CA ILE A 593 6.48 37.61 2.26
C ILE A 593 7.35 38.29 3.34
N GLY A 594 8.69 38.25 3.17
CA GLY A 594 9.64 39.02 3.97
C GLY A 594 10.08 38.41 5.30
N HIS A 595 9.79 37.13 5.56
CA HIS A 595 10.40 36.40 6.68
C HIS A 595 11.70 35.72 6.26
N GLU A 596 12.61 35.47 7.21
CA GLU A 596 13.88 34.80 6.91
C GLU A 596 13.68 33.32 6.57
N ARG A 597 12.73 32.69 7.26
CA ARG A 597 12.32 31.30 7.08
C ARG A 597 10.90 31.06 7.56
N ALA A 598 10.32 29.92 7.21
CA ALA A 598 9.08 29.46 7.82
C ALA A 598 9.26 29.21 9.34
N PRO A 599 8.26 29.54 10.17
CA PRO A 599 8.26 29.17 11.58
C PRO A 599 8.22 27.64 11.74
N GLU A 600 8.66 27.15 12.89
CA GLU A 600 8.49 25.74 13.22
C GLU A 600 6.98 25.42 13.34
N PRO A 601 6.46 24.43 12.60
CA PRO A 601 5.03 24.12 12.64
C PRO A 601 4.59 23.64 14.02
N VAL A 602 3.51 24.21 14.54
CA VAL A 602 2.87 23.77 15.78
C VAL A 602 2.26 22.38 15.59
N ASP A 603 2.67 21.40 16.38
CA ASP A 603 2.07 20.07 16.34
C ASP A 603 0.75 20.02 17.11
N LEU A 604 -0.36 20.04 16.37
CA LEU A 604 -1.70 20.01 16.97
C LEU A 604 -1.95 18.71 17.71
N SER A 605 -1.32 17.60 17.31
CA SER A 605 -1.49 16.31 17.98
C SER A 605 -0.91 16.26 19.40
N ALA A 606 -0.04 17.21 19.75
CA ALA A 606 0.46 17.39 21.11
C ALA A 606 -0.50 18.22 22.00
N ILE A 607 -1.52 18.83 21.41
CA ILE A 607 -2.54 19.61 22.13
C ILE A 607 -3.73 18.68 22.41
N ALA A 608 -4.06 18.48 23.68
CA ALA A 608 -5.18 17.61 24.07
C ALA A 608 -6.53 18.13 23.55
N ARG A 609 -6.75 19.45 23.71
CA ARG A 609 -7.94 20.18 23.25
C ARG A 609 -7.52 21.52 22.66
N LEU A 610 -7.94 21.80 21.44
CA LEU A 610 -7.78 23.10 20.79
C LEU A 610 -9.02 23.96 21.07
N ASP A 611 -8.87 24.94 21.95
CA ASP A 611 -9.83 26.02 22.23
C ASP A 611 -9.14 27.39 22.05
N ASP A 612 -9.88 28.48 22.26
CA ASP A 612 -9.32 29.83 22.06
C ASP A 612 -8.19 30.16 23.04
N ALA A 613 -8.19 29.57 24.25
CA ALA A 613 -7.16 29.78 25.25
C ALA A 613 -5.86 29.05 24.87
N ALA A 614 -5.95 27.81 24.40
CA ALA A 614 -4.82 27.09 23.82
C ALA A 614 -4.28 27.82 22.58
N ALA A 615 -5.18 28.34 21.74
CA ALA A 615 -4.80 29.12 20.57
C ALA A 615 -4.11 30.44 20.92
N ASP A 616 -4.43 31.09 22.06
CA ASP A 616 -3.77 32.33 22.48
C ASP A 616 -2.26 32.20 22.74
N GLY A 617 -1.77 30.98 22.99
CA GLY A 617 -0.35 30.68 23.12
C GLY A 617 0.38 30.36 21.81
N LEU A 618 -0.31 30.39 20.66
CA LEU A 618 0.28 30.06 19.36
C LEU A 618 0.83 31.31 18.66
N ASP A 619 1.85 31.10 17.82
CA ASP A 619 2.46 32.17 17.03
C ASP A 619 1.68 32.41 15.72
N PHE A 620 1.02 33.56 15.62
CA PHE A 620 0.28 33.97 14.43
C PHE A 620 1.03 35.07 13.69
N LEU A 621 1.48 34.74 12.48
CA LEU A 621 2.29 35.64 11.68
C LEU A 621 1.44 36.31 10.58
N LEU A 622 1.70 37.59 10.38
CA LEU A 622 1.32 38.34 9.19
C LEU A 622 2.45 38.30 8.16
N ALA A 623 2.16 38.68 6.92
CA ALA A 623 3.18 39.04 5.94
C ALA A 623 3.94 40.28 6.41
N LYS A 624 5.28 40.20 6.52
CA LYS A 624 6.15 41.35 6.81
C LYS A 624 6.25 42.29 5.62
N GLN A 625 6.30 41.70 4.43
CA GLN A 625 6.24 42.37 3.15
C GLN A 625 5.12 41.76 2.34
N ARG A 626 4.28 42.59 1.72
CA ARG A 626 3.24 42.12 0.80
C ARG A 626 3.87 41.72 -0.53
N ILE A 627 3.29 40.69 -1.14
CA ILE A 627 3.58 40.34 -2.52
C ILE A 627 3.24 41.52 -3.43
N ASP A 628 4.13 41.85 -4.36
CA ASP A 628 3.86 42.80 -5.43
C ASP A 628 2.86 42.18 -6.42
N ILE A 629 1.56 42.29 -6.09
CA ILE A 629 0.50 41.73 -6.92
C ILE A 629 0.37 42.46 -8.26
N VAL A 630 0.88 43.69 -8.41
CA VAL A 630 0.91 44.40 -9.69
C VAL A 630 1.97 43.79 -10.59
N GLY A 631 3.18 43.60 -10.07
CA GLY A 631 4.25 42.88 -10.77
C GLY A 631 3.85 41.43 -11.12
N LEU A 632 3.15 40.74 -10.21
CA LEU A 632 2.63 39.40 -10.48
C LEU A 632 1.61 39.38 -11.63
N LEU A 633 0.70 40.37 -11.70
CA LEU A 633 -0.24 40.52 -12.80
C LEU A 633 0.45 40.91 -14.12
N ASP A 634 1.43 41.81 -14.07
CA ASP A 634 2.18 42.26 -15.25
C ASP A 634 3.03 41.13 -15.85
N ALA A 635 3.45 40.16 -15.04
CA ALA A 635 4.13 38.95 -15.49
C ALA A 635 3.20 37.88 -16.07
N ALA A 636 1.88 37.96 -15.85
CA ALA A 636 0.95 36.91 -16.25
C ALA A 636 0.97 36.66 -17.78
N PRO A 637 1.02 35.40 -18.24
CA PRO A 637 1.14 35.08 -19.66
C PRO A 637 -0.20 35.12 -20.42
N PHE A 638 -1.13 35.96 -19.99
CA PHE A 638 -2.48 36.08 -20.54
C PHE A 638 -3.02 37.51 -20.40
N ALA A 639 -3.96 37.87 -21.25
CA ALA A 639 -4.61 39.17 -21.18
C ALA A 639 -5.56 39.25 -19.98
N LEU A 640 -5.52 40.38 -19.28
CA LEU A 640 -6.40 40.67 -18.16
C LEU A 640 -7.71 41.30 -18.63
N ALA A 641 -8.81 41.01 -17.94
CA ALA A 641 -10.07 41.71 -18.10
C ALA A 641 -9.91 43.19 -17.71
N PRO A 642 -10.67 44.10 -18.33
CA PRO A 642 -10.60 45.53 -18.02
C PRO A 642 -10.73 45.84 -16.53
N GLY A 643 -9.88 46.73 -16.02
CA GLY A 643 -9.92 47.22 -14.64
C GLY A 643 -9.25 46.32 -13.59
N ILE A 644 -8.87 45.07 -13.90
CA ILE A 644 -8.21 44.16 -12.95
C ILE A 644 -6.89 44.74 -12.43
N ARG A 645 -6.03 45.21 -13.34
CA ARG A 645 -4.74 45.83 -12.98
C ARG A 645 -4.94 47.07 -12.10
N GLN A 646 -5.95 47.89 -12.41
CA GLN A 646 -6.24 49.10 -11.62
C GLN A 646 -6.69 48.73 -10.20
N LYS A 647 -7.54 47.71 -10.04
CA LYS A 647 -7.91 47.20 -8.70
C LYS A 647 -6.69 46.76 -7.88
N ALA A 648 -5.69 46.15 -8.51
CA ALA A 648 -4.45 45.76 -7.83
C ALA A 648 -3.63 46.97 -7.40
N VAL A 649 -3.51 47.99 -8.26
CA VAL A 649 -2.86 49.27 -7.93
C VAL A 649 -3.57 49.95 -6.76
N ASP A 650 -4.89 50.06 -6.82
CA ASP A 650 -5.71 50.69 -5.78
C ASP A 650 -5.62 49.92 -4.45
N TRP A 651 -5.59 48.59 -4.51
CA TRP A 651 -5.41 47.76 -3.32
C TRP A 651 -4.03 47.92 -2.70
N MET A 652 -2.97 47.98 -3.50
CA MET A 652 -1.61 48.24 -3.01
C MET A 652 -1.47 49.66 -2.42
N ALA A 653 -2.20 50.64 -2.96
CA ALA A 653 -2.18 52.03 -2.49
C ALA A 653 -3.06 52.31 -1.27
N GLY A 654 -4.25 51.68 -1.19
CA GLY A 654 -5.25 51.89 -0.14
C GLY A 654 -4.96 51.16 1.18
N VAL A 655 -3.82 50.51 1.25
CA VAL A 655 -3.37 49.74 2.40
C VAL A 655 -2.42 50.60 3.22
N GLU A 656 -2.83 50.99 4.42
CA GLU A 656 -1.83 51.41 5.40
C GLU A 656 -0.88 50.24 5.69
N PRO A 657 0.44 50.47 5.81
CA PRO A 657 1.38 49.44 6.21
C PRO A 657 0.90 48.81 7.51
N ALA A 658 0.86 47.47 7.56
CA ALA A 658 0.31 46.71 8.67
C ALA A 658 0.81 47.27 10.01
N ARG A 659 -0.02 48.09 10.67
CA ARG A 659 0.26 48.49 12.04
C ARG A 659 0.00 47.24 12.88
N PRO A 660 0.95 46.79 13.71
CA PRO A 660 0.69 45.71 14.63
C PRO A 660 -0.51 46.12 15.49
N ILE A 661 -1.58 45.32 15.43
CA ILE A 661 -2.75 45.52 16.28
C ILE A 661 -2.24 45.42 17.73
N SER A 662 -2.65 46.37 18.57
CA SER A 662 -2.07 46.68 19.89
C SER A 662 -2.09 45.57 20.93
N TRP A 663 -2.63 44.38 20.63
CA TRP A 663 -2.60 43.22 21.54
C TRP A 663 -1.31 42.37 21.45
N LEU A 664 -0.41 42.64 20.50
CA LEU A 664 0.89 41.94 20.39
C LEU A 664 2.02 42.53 21.26
N ARG A 665 1.73 43.46 22.17
CA ARG A 665 2.71 44.04 23.12
C ARG A 665 2.63 43.47 24.54
N ALA A 666 1.88 42.39 24.76
CA ALA A 666 1.79 41.74 26.05
C ALA A 666 2.28 40.29 26.00
N VAL A 667 3.56 40.10 25.64
CA VAL A 667 4.39 38.94 26.02
C VAL A 667 5.79 39.45 26.33
#